data_AF-A0A3S7V066-F1
#
_entry.id   AF-A0A3S7V066-F1
#
_cell.length_a   1.000
_cell.length_b   1.000
_cell.length_c   1.000
_cell.angle_alpha   90.00
_cell.angle_beta   90.00
_cell.angle_gamma   90.00
#
_symmetry.space_group_name_H-M   'P 1'
#
loop_
_entity.id
_entity.type
_entity.pdbx_description
1 polymer ?
#
loop_
_entity_poly.entity_id
_entity_poly.type
_entity_poly.pdbx_seq_one_letter_code
_entity_poly.pdbx_strand_id
1 'polypeptide(L)'
;MKRDGFRSRYAPSPAVAWLPAAVLAATSACGSDEAPAQICDAPYFDCDGVCVALGSDPDNCGSCGNECPAGASCVNGACEEPASQGGGGSDGGGGGGGDGGGGGDLPDCGDDRHMKRCDGACVDTRTDPDHCGKCGKQCDPGRACAGSLCQRTCLEGFTDCAGSCVDLSADPLHCGRCDLACDPGRPCEEGACGCSAEPSEDIGSIAPQEVSGTTRDAADTRKLSCSGSGAPDQTFLFTAPAAGTYIFDTFEAPFDTALGALSAGTCAELACNDDAEGIQSQIFVDLAEGERILVVVSGTDDAGGDFTLRVTQPGPVMCTPAALEPVVPQTVTGTTVGLEDSVSSDCDLTSSADATYTFTAPEAGAYVFSARASAELVIDVVEGGSCNGDSLGCERNFSQSSLMVDLEAEETVLVAVSSPGRSLRSFTLDVFEAPPCPGQDLGSTVPQTVTGSNEDLPNVLSACFASPTGGEATYSFTAPSDGVYLFDTQGSSFPVLMEVRSGSCAGEYVTCAEGDVTPARATVPLSAGETVVIVLDTYEETGTYQLEIREASCPVIDLGSTAPQTVTGTTDGFPDLLEPSCGYSGAPEVTYRFTAPADGLYTFDTEGSTFDTVLDVRSGSCTGPSLRCNDDVDPSGEVTTSKVSLLLSADQTVIVSLDSNSTSGEYMLSVAQQDAPPCPLIELASTVPQTVTGSNEGYPDLMTPECGSGSGGEATYGFTAPADGYYTIDTVGSAIETILSVREGGCGEVETDCVDGGTASRLLVWLDAGETIVISVDTDGAEGEYALNVGQFDGSGTCDAPIELEPVLPLTATGTTTGSLDAKSASCGGSSAPEVIHSFTAPETATYHIDTLGSEYDTVVAVLDGDCSGEELDCNDDSPWDDVVTSELSVPLEAGQTVIIVVDGYDLDSGRYELHVDIEP
;
A
#
# COMPACT_ATOMS: atom_id res chain seq x y z
N MET A 1 24.22 -1.89 -21.44
CA MET A 1 25.04 -1.08 -22.39
C MET A 1 24.46 0.34 -22.49
N LYS A 2 25.23 1.34 -22.95
CA LYS A 2 24.93 2.78 -22.76
C LYS A 2 23.84 3.38 -23.68
N ARG A 3 23.02 4.26 -23.07
CA ARG A 3 22.46 5.56 -23.52
C ARG A 3 22.09 5.78 -25.00
N ASP A 4 20.84 6.22 -25.22
CA ASP A 4 20.41 7.59 -25.59
C ASP A 4 18.86 7.61 -25.59
N GLY A 5 18.08 8.62 -25.18
CA GLY A 5 18.39 9.98 -24.74
C GLY A 5 17.52 11.04 -25.45
N PHE A 6 16.29 11.32 -24.98
CA PHE A 6 15.51 12.47 -25.50
C PHE A 6 14.68 13.21 -24.44
N ARG A 7 14.60 14.53 -24.59
CA ARG A 7 13.88 15.48 -23.71
C ARG A 7 12.54 15.88 -24.33
N SER A 8 11.59 16.29 -23.50
CA SER A 8 10.55 17.23 -23.92
C SER A 8 10.55 18.51 -23.09
N ARG A 9 10.42 19.64 -23.77
CA ARG A 9 10.14 20.97 -23.21
C ARG A 9 9.03 21.56 -24.07
N TYR A 10 7.92 22.02 -23.51
CA TYR A 10 7.18 23.15 -24.07
C TYR A 10 6.32 23.86 -23.02
N ALA A 11 6.41 25.19 -23.04
CA ALA A 11 5.58 26.16 -22.35
C ALA A 11 5.75 27.51 -23.09
N PRO A 12 4.90 28.53 -22.89
CA PRO A 12 3.44 28.51 -22.71
C PRO A 12 2.75 29.59 -23.61
N SER A 13 1.49 29.96 -23.29
CA SER A 13 0.76 31.21 -23.67
C SER A 13 -0.23 31.13 -24.87
N PRO A 14 -1.15 32.11 -25.07
CA PRO A 14 -2.34 32.37 -24.23
C PRO A 14 -3.62 32.72 -25.04
N ALA A 15 -4.76 33.02 -24.37
CA ALA A 15 -5.69 34.16 -24.64
C ALA A 15 -7.21 33.88 -24.48
N VAL A 16 -7.90 34.92 -23.98
CA VAL A 16 -9.29 35.01 -23.46
C VAL A 16 -9.85 36.37 -23.93
N ALA A 17 -11.11 36.62 -24.36
CA ALA A 17 -12.39 35.88 -24.41
C ALA A 17 -13.32 36.52 -25.50
N TRP A 18 -14.65 36.41 -25.33
CA TRP A 18 -15.75 37.29 -25.78
C TRP A 18 -16.69 36.79 -26.91
N LEU A 19 -17.90 36.31 -26.51
CA LEU A 19 -19.28 36.82 -26.81
C LEU A 19 -19.70 37.13 -28.28
N PRO A 20 -21.01 37.37 -28.64
CA PRO A 20 -22.27 37.43 -27.86
C PRO A 20 -23.50 36.69 -28.46
N ALA A 21 -24.67 36.91 -27.83
CA ALA A 21 -26.01 36.34 -28.05
C ALA A 21 -26.83 36.75 -29.30
N ALA A 22 -27.95 36.02 -29.53
CA ALA A 22 -29.35 36.53 -29.60
C ALA A 22 -30.24 36.24 -30.86
N VAL A 23 -31.55 36.16 -30.59
CA VAL A 23 -32.76 36.36 -31.45
C VAL A 23 -33.20 35.30 -32.48
N LEU A 24 -34.41 34.73 -32.27
CA LEU A 24 -35.54 34.56 -33.24
C LEU A 24 -36.66 33.71 -32.55
N ALA A 25 -37.97 33.87 -32.75
CA ALA A 25 -38.83 35.02 -33.05
C ALA A 25 -40.31 34.66 -32.71
N ALA A 26 -41.25 35.61 -32.83
CA ALA A 26 -42.55 35.60 -32.16
C ALA A 26 -43.78 35.09 -32.96
N THR A 27 -44.96 35.25 -32.34
CA THR A 27 -46.36 35.16 -32.83
C THR A 27 -47.02 33.77 -32.72
N SER A 28 -48.27 33.59 -32.23
CA SER A 28 -49.50 34.41 -32.23
C SER A 28 -50.52 33.78 -31.23
N ALA A 29 -51.65 34.35 -30.75
CA ALA A 29 -52.32 35.66 -30.82
C ALA A 29 -53.31 35.83 -29.60
N CYS A 30 -53.89 37.03 -29.46
CA CYS A 30 -55.04 37.51 -28.65
C CYS A 30 -55.90 36.49 -27.85
N GLY A 31 -56.41 36.76 -26.64
CA GLY A 31 -56.50 38.00 -25.86
C GLY A 31 -57.94 38.27 -25.37
N SER A 32 -58.18 38.32 -24.05
CA SER A 32 -59.45 38.76 -23.44
C SER A 32 -59.33 39.05 -21.93
N ASP A 33 -59.49 40.34 -21.58
CA ASP A 33 -60.13 40.90 -20.37
C ASP A 33 -59.91 40.27 -18.97
N GLU A 34 -58.92 40.77 -18.23
CA GLU A 34 -59.09 41.14 -16.81
C GLU A 34 -58.46 42.53 -16.56
N ALA A 35 -59.00 43.29 -15.60
CA ALA A 35 -58.77 44.73 -15.46
C ALA A 35 -57.39 45.09 -14.82
N PRO A 36 -56.81 46.28 -15.13
CA PRO A 36 -55.63 46.75 -14.44
C PRO A 36 -55.92 46.98 -12.95
N ALA A 37 -55.00 46.55 -12.09
CA ALA A 37 -55.06 46.81 -10.65
C ALA A 37 -55.13 48.32 -10.36
N GLN A 38 -55.85 48.71 -9.30
CA GLN A 38 -55.90 50.11 -8.91
C GLN A 38 -54.53 50.58 -8.44
N ILE A 39 -54.05 51.69 -9.01
CA ILE A 39 -52.75 52.30 -8.65
C ILE A 39 -52.80 52.92 -7.24
N CYS A 40 -53.99 53.29 -6.77
CA CYS A 40 -54.21 53.95 -5.48
C CYS A 40 -55.37 53.31 -4.71
N ASP A 41 -55.14 53.01 -3.43
CA ASP A 41 -56.19 52.57 -2.50
C ASP A 41 -57.04 53.74 -2.03
N ALA A 42 -58.35 53.51 -1.87
CA ALA A 42 -59.27 54.52 -1.35
C ALA A 42 -58.89 54.92 0.09
N PRO A 43 -58.90 56.22 0.45
CA PRO A 43 -59.58 57.34 -0.24
C PRO A 43 -58.68 58.18 -1.17
N TYR A 44 -57.53 57.65 -1.61
CA TYR A 44 -56.64 58.34 -2.54
C TYR A 44 -57.04 58.06 -3.99
N PHE A 45 -56.82 59.05 -4.87
CA PHE A 45 -57.16 58.98 -6.30
C PHE A 45 -55.90 59.20 -7.14
N ASP A 46 -55.84 58.53 -8.28
CA ASP A 46 -54.73 58.63 -9.22
C ASP A 46 -54.77 59.96 -10.00
N CYS A 47 -53.72 60.77 -9.83
CA CYS A 47 -53.47 62.01 -10.56
C CYS A 47 -52.16 61.87 -11.34
N ASP A 48 -52.26 61.39 -12.59
CA ASP A 48 -51.14 61.11 -13.51
C ASP A 48 -50.01 60.26 -12.89
N GLY A 49 -50.38 59.15 -12.22
CA GLY A 49 -49.47 58.18 -11.62
C GLY A 49 -49.09 58.47 -10.17
N VAL A 50 -49.70 59.48 -9.54
CA VAL A 50 -49.45 59.87 -8.14
C VAL A 50 -50.75 59.79 -7.34
N CYS A 51 -50.72 59.10 -6.21
CA CYS A 51 -51.89 58.93 -5.34
C CYS A 51 -52.13 60.14 -4.45
N VAL A 52 -53.27 60.80 -4.65
CA VAL A 52 -53.58 62.11 -4.06
C VAL A 52 -54.90 62.09 -3.28
N ALA A 53 -54.92 62.76 -2.13
CA ALA A 53 -56.09 62.87 -1.27
C ALA A 53 -56.99 64.04 -1.69
N LEU A 54 -57.82 63.85 -2.73
CA LEU A 54 -58.74 64.89 -3.24
C LEU A 54 -59.67 65.49 -2.16
N GLY A 55 -59.88 64.80 -1.04
CA GLY A 55 -60.68 65.30 0.08
C GLY A 55 -60.00 66.35 0.97
N SER A 56 -58.67 66.49 0.92
CA SER A 56 -57.88 67.30 1.86
C SER A 56 -56.62 67.94 1.30
N ASP A 57 -56.18 67.59 0.09
CA ASP A 57 -55.02 68.20 -0.57
C ASP A 57 -55.41 69.59 -1.14
N PRO A 58 -54.80 70.70 -0.67
CA PRO A 58 -55.04 72.02 -1.22
C PRO A 58 -54.51 72.22 -2.64
N ASP A 59 -53.56 71.41 -3.13
CA ASP A 59 -53.05 71.48 -4.52
C ASP A 59 -53.97 70.72 -5.50
N ASN A 60 -54.88 69.87 -5.00
CA ASN A 60 -55.70 68.93 -5.80
C ASN A 60 -57.13 68.77 -5.25
N CYS A 61 -57.76 69.84 -4.79
CA CYS A 61 -58.99 69.76 -4.01
C CYS A 61 -60.20 69.37 -4.86
N GLY A 62 -60.82 68.22 -4.56
CA GLY A 62 -61.99 67.68 -5.27
C GLY A 62 -61.71 67.07 -6.65
N SER A 63 -60.59 67.46 -7.30
CA SER A 63 -60.09 66.87 -8.55
C SER A 63 -58.60 67.19 -8.73
N CYS A 64 -57.87 66.31 -9.44
CA CYS A 64 -56.47 66.51 -9.79
C CYS A 64 -56.20 67.88 -10.42
N GLY A 65 -55.15 68.57 -9.97
CA GLY A 65 -54.74 69.89 -10.45
C GLY A 65 -55.63 71.07 -10.04
N ASN A 66 -56.61 70.87 -9.14
CA ASN A 66 -57.48 71.95 -8.66
C ASN A 66 -56.94 72.59 -7.36
N GLU A 67 -56.01 73.53 -7.52
CA GLU A 67 -55.39 74.27 -6.42
C GLU A 67 -56.39 75.25 -5.75
N CYS A 68 -56.42 75.26 -4.42
CA CYS A 68 -57.25 76.18 -3.63
C CYS A 68 -56.71 77.62 -3.63
N PRO A 69 -57.58 78.66 -3.62
CA PRO A 69 -57.15 80.05 -3.54
C PRO A 69 -56.26 80.32 -2.31
N ALA A 70 -55.25 81.18 -2.49
CA ALA A 70 -54.22 81.43 -1.48
C ALA A 70 -54.78 81.73 -0.07
N GLY A 71 -54.59 80.77 0.85
CA GLY A 71 -55.04 80.83 2.24
C GLY A 71 -56.26 79.94 2.56
N ALA A 72 -56.97 79.42 1.56
CA ALA A 72 -58.05 78.45 1.75
C ALA A 72 -57.50 77.03 2.01
N SER A 73 -58.28 76.21 2.72
CA SER A 73 -57.97 74.81 2.99
C SER A 73 -58.93 73.90 2.22
N CYS A 74 -58.45 72.75 1.73
CA CYS A 74 -59.33 71.73 1.18
C CYS A 74 -60.03 70.95 2.29
N VAL A 75 -61.36 70.95 2.29
CA VAL A 75 -62.20 70.25 3.27
C VAL A 75 -63.26 69.45 2.52
N ASN A 76 -63.20 68.12 2.59
CA ASN A 76 -64.09 67.20 1.88
C ASN A 76 -64.16 67.45 0.35
N GLY A 77 -63.06 67.90 -0.26
CA GLY A 77 -62.99 68.17 -1.70
C GLY A 77 -63.59 69.51 -2.14
N ALA A 78 -63.81 70.45 -1.22
CA ALA A 78 -64.10 71.84 -1.51
C ALA A 78 -63.10 72.77 -0.80
N CYS A 79 -62.71 73.87 -1.47
CA CYS A 79 -61.84 74.88 -0.88
C CYS A 79 -62.64 75.82 0.03
N GLU A 80 -62.31 75.87 1.32
CA GLU A 80 -62.94 76.74 2.31
C GLU A 80 -61.95 77.83 2.79
N GLU A 81 -62.37 79.11 2.74
CA GLU A 81 -61.56 80.23 3.24
C GLU A 81 -61.57 80.32 4.78
N PRO A 82 -60.47 80.73 5.45
CA PRO A 82 -60.41 80.79 6.91
C PRO A 82 -61.22 81.95 7.50
N ALA A 83 -61.96 81.68 8.57
CA ALA A 83 -62.62 82.72 9.37
C ALA A 83 -61.58 83.61 10.10
N SER A 84 -61.62 84.92 9.83
CA SER A 84 -60.62 85.88 10.29
C SER A 84 -60.72 86.27 11.78
N GLN A 85 -59.76 85.85 12.62
CA GLN A 85 -59.34 86.48 13.89
C GLN A 85 -57.86 86.10 14.16
N GLY A 86 -56.96 86.90 14.76
CA GLY A 86 -57.06 88.29 15.18
C GLY A 86 -56.07 88.66 16.32
N GLY A 87 -54.89 89.22 16.00
CA GLY A 87 -54.15 90.18 16.85
C GLY A 87 -52.96 89.70 17.74
N GLY A 88 -51.86 90.47 17.66
CA GLY A 88 -50.79 90.61 18.67
C GLY A 88 -49.64 89.57 18.63
N GLY A 89 -48.35 89.91 18.76
CA GLY A 89 -47.67 91.22 18.85
C GLY A 89 -46.54 91.25 19.90
N SER A 90 -45.34 91.69 19.50
CA SER A 90 -44.17 92.04 20.36
C SER A 90 -43.48 90.89 21.14
N ASP A 91 -42.15 90.86 21.40
CA ASP A 91 -41.00 91.76 21.09
C ASP A 91 -39.68 90.95 21.03
N GLY A 92 -38.60 91.52 20.48
CA GLY A 92 -37.23 91.00 20.70
C GLY A 92 -36.22 91.32 19.59
N GLY A 93 -35.56 92.48 19.62
CA GLY A 93 -34.66 92.93 18.56
C GLY A 93 -33.20 93.21 18.96
N GLY A 94 -32.29 93.02 17.99
CA GLY A 94 -30.95 93.64 17.93
C GLY A 94 -29.78 92.81 18.51
N GLY A 95 -28.59 92.80 17.91
CA GLY A 95 -28.17 93.42 16.63
C GLY A 95 -26.65 93.48 16.45
N GLY A 96 -26.20 93.72 15.21
CA GLY A 96 -24.78 93.87 14.82
C GLY A 96 -24.22 92.61 14.13
N GLY A 97 -23.49 92.68 13.02
CA GLY A 97 -23.05 93.86 12.24
C GLY A 97 -21.60 93.68 11.77
N GLY A 98 -21.38 93.41 10.49
CA GLY A 98 -20.05 93.20 9.92
C GLY A 98 -20.10 92.96 8.41
N ASP A 99 -19.83 94.00 7.63
CA ASP A 99 -19.79 93.96 6.16
C ASP A 99 -18.54 93.24 5.61
N GLY A 100 -18.63 92.67 4.40
CA GLY A 100 -17.46 92.15 3.68
C GLY A 100 -17.82 91.20 2.53
N GLY A 101 -18.40 91.72 1.45
CA GLY A 101 -18.95 90.89 0.36
C GLY A 101 -17.93 90.32 -0.63
N GLY A 102 -18.41 89.37 -1.43
CA GLY A 102 -17.69 88.75 -2.55
C GLY A 102 -18.58 87.70 -3.22
N GLY A 103 -19.42 88.14 -4.17
CA GLY A 103 -20.41 87.27 -4.80
C GLY A 103 -19.80 86.24 -5.74
N GLY A 104 -20.36 85.03 -5.73
CA GLY A 104 -20.25 84.04 -6.77
C GLY A 104 -21.60 83.33 -6.85
N ASP A 105 -22.35 83.57 -7.93
CA ASP A 105 -23.62 82.90 -8.19
C ASP A 105 -23.38 81.39 -8.32
N LEU A 106 -23.70 80.64 -7.27
CA LEU A 106 -23.86 79.20 -7.33
C LEU A 106 -25.18 78.89 -8.05
N PRO A 107 -25.23 77.93 -8.99
CA PRO A 107 -26.44 77.64 -9.73
C PRO A 107 -27.58 77.28 -8.77
N ASP A 108 -28.75 77.83 -9.07
CA ASP A 108 -29.99 77.48 -8.39
C ASP A 108 -30.26 75.98 -8.57
N CYS A 109 -30.92 75.34 -7.60
CA CYS A 109 -31.10 73.89 -7.57
C CYS A 109 -32.19 73.38 -8.53
N GLY A 110 -32.49 74.15 -9.58
CA GLY A 110 -33.64 73.99 -10.46
C GLY A 110 -34.94 74.49 -9.81
N ASP A 111 -35.93 74.86 -10.62
CA ASP A 111 -37.26 75.32 -10.16
C ASP A 111 -38.13 74.20 -9.52
N ASP A 112 -37.56 73.06 -9.12
CA ASP A 112 -38.28 72.04 -8.34
C ASP A 112 -38.32 72.46 -6.87
N ARG A 113 -39.52 72.78 -6.37
CA ARG A 113 -39.79 73.23 -4.98
C ARG A 113 -39.30 72.27 -3.88
N HIS A 114 -38.89 71.05 -4.23
CA HIS A 114 -38.41 70.02 -3.30
C HIS A 114 -36.87 69.89 -3.25
N MET A 115 -36.16 70.35 -4.29
CA MET A 115 -34.70 70.42 -4.33
C MET A 115 -34.23 71.64 -3.55
N LYS A 116 -33.60 71.43 -2.39
CA LYS A 116 -33.14 72.52 -1.51
C LYS A 116 -31.62 72.53 -1.45
N ARG A 117 -31.07 73.74 -1.34
CA ARG A 117 -29.64 73.94 -1.09
C ARG A 117 -29.36 73.72 0.39
N CYS A 118 -28.90 72.52 0.75
CA CYS A 118 -28.52 72.13 2.10
C CYS A 118 -26.99 72.00 2.17
N ASP A 119 -26.36 72.73 3.09
CA ASP A 119 -24.90 72.76 3.31
C ASP A 119 -24.02 72.91 2.05
N GLY A 120 -24.56 73.57 1.02
CA GLY A 120 -23.88 73.85 -0.25
C GLY A 120 -24.18 72.86 -1.38
N ALA A 121 -24.82 71.72 -1.11
CA ALA A 121 -25.30 70.76 -2.10
C ALA A 121 -26.79 70.98 -2.43
N CYS A 122 -27.23 70.56 -3.60
CA CYS A 122 -28.65 70.49 -3.97
C CYS A 122 -29.16 69.08 -3.67
N VAL A 123 -30.15 68.96 -2.79
CA VAL A 123 -30.64 67.68 -2.26
C VAL A 123 -32.17 67.61 -2.32
N ASP A 124 -32.71 66.45 -2.69
CA ASP A 124 -34.16 66.26 -2.75
C ASP A 124 -34.68 65.89 -1.37
N THR A 125 -35.29 66.87 -0.71
CA THR A 125 -35.84 66.69 0.63
C THR A 125 -37.02 65.71 0.70
N ARG A 126 -37.46 65.10 -0.41
CA ARG A 126 -38.45 64.01 -0.42
C ARG A 126 -37.87 62.62 -0.23
N THR A 127 -36.60 62.41 -0.59
CA THR A 127 -35.96 61.08 -0.71
C THR A 127 -34.61 60.98 -0.03
N ASP A 128 -33.95 62.10 0.23
CA ASP A 128 -32.68 62.16 0.96
C ASP A 128 -32.90 61.83 2.45
N PRO A 129 -32.31 60.75 3.00
CA PRO A 129 -32.49 60.34 4.39
C PRO A 129 -31.83 61.29 5.39
N ASP A 130 -30.81 62.07 5.00
CA ASP A 130 -30.12 63.03 5.87
C ASP A 130 -30.82 64.40 5.87
N HIS A 131 -31.68 64.66 4.89
CA HIS A 131 -32.35 65.95 4.67
C HIS A 131 -33.88 65.84 4.50
N CYS A 132 -34.48 64.85 5.14
CA CYS A 132 -35.87 64.44 4.94
C CYS A 132 -36.90 65.49 5.41
N GLY A 133 -37.53 66.15 4.43
CA GLY A 133 -38.53 67.21 4.55
C GLY A 133 -37.97 68.61 4.83
N LYS A 134 -36.71 68.71 5.25
CA LYS A 134 -35.94 69.96 5.36
C LYS A 134 -34.45 69.65 5.52
N CYS A 135 -33.59 70.60 5.14
CA CYS A 135 -32.15 70.54 5.40
C CYS A 135 -31.85 70.19 6.86
N GLY A 136 -30.91 69.26 7.07
CA GLY A 136 -30.48 68.80 8.38
C GLY A 136 -31.53 68.04 9.21
N LYS A 137 -32.64 67.59 8.61
CA LYS A 137 -33.57 66.64 9.25
C LYS A 137 -33.25 65.22 8.79
N GLN A 138 -32.24 64.65 9.42
CA GLN A 138 -31.87 63.25 9.25
C GLN A 138 -32.96 62.33 9.84
N CYS A 139 -33.21 61.21 9.18
CA CYS A 139 -34.03 60.11 9.69
C CYS A 139 -33.21 59.22 10.64
N ASP A 140 -33.86 58.45 11.51
CA ASP A 140 -33.13 57.50 12.35
C ASP A 140 -32.30 56.54 11.47
N PRO A 141 -31.07 56.15 11.86
CA PRO A 141 -30.22 55.27 11.06
C PRO A 141 -30.96 54.02 10.57
N GLY A 142 -30.75 53.66 9.30
CA GLY A 142 -31.46 52.54 8.65
C GLY A 142 -32.91 52.83 8.25
N ARG A 143 -33.43 54.06 8.39
CA ARG A 143 -34.76 54.47 7.88
C ARG A 143 -34.65 55.24 6.56
N ALA A 144 -35.54 54.93 5.61
CA ALA A 144 -35.68 55.68 4.36
C ALA A 144 -36.37 57.04 4.55
N CYS A 145 -36.05 58.03 3.73
CA CYS A 145 -36.95 59.15 3.47
C CYS A 145 -37.83 58.84 2.26
N ALA A 146 -39.14 59.00 2.39
CA ALA A 146 -40.04 58.99 1.24
C ALA A 146 -41.20 59.95 1.47
N GLY A 147 -41.48 60.81 0.49
CA GLY A 147 -42.52 61.83 0.58
C GLY A 147 -42.25 62.90 1.64
N SER A 148 -40.98 63.25 1.88
CA SER A 148 -40.55 64.20 2.92
C SER A 148 -40.79 63.74 4.37
N LEU A 149 -41.12 62.45 4.55
CA LEU A 149 -41.32 61.80 5.85
C LEU A 149 -40.32 60.65 6.00
N CYS A 150 -39.73 60.56 7.20
CA CYS A 150 -38.94 59.41 7.59
C CYS A 150 -39.87 58.22 7.77
N GLN A 151 -39.58 57.14 7.05
CA GLN A 151 -40.42 55.96 7.04
C GLN A 151 -40.37 55.24 8.38
N ARG A 152 -41.45 54.51 8.70
CA ARG A 152 -41.56 53.67 9.90
C ARG A 152 -41.13 52.21 9.67
N THR A 153 -40.66 51.90 8.47
CA THR A 153 -40.10 50.60 8.08
C THR A 153 -38.61 50.75 7.89
N CYS A 154 -37.83 49.72 8.17
CA CYS A 154 -36.40 49.72 7.90
C CYS A 154 -36.12 49.66 6.39
N LEU A 155 -34.95 50.18 6.00
CA LEU A 155 -34.36 49.93 4.70
C LEU A 155 -34.09 48.43 4.52
N GLU A 156 -34.05 47.99 3.27
CA GLU A 156 -33.62 46.64 2.92
C GLU A 156 -32.19 46.39 3.47
N GLY A 157 -31.97 45.23 4.09
CA GLY A 157 -30.77 44.91 4.86
C GLY A 157 -30.85 45.20 6.37
N PHE A 158 -31.80 46.02 6.84
CA PHE A 158 -31.94 46.37 8.25
C PHE A 158 -33.21 45.75 8.88
N THR A 159 -33.09 45.29 10.13
CA THR A 159 -34.20 44.70 10.92
C THR A 159 -34.69 45.66 12.00
N ASP A 160 -36.01 45.69 12.26
CA ASP A 160 -36.59 46.53 13.32
C ASP A 160 -36.43 45.86 14.70
N CYS A 161 -35.37 46.24 15.41
CA CYS A 161 -35.12 45.84 16.79
C CYS A 161 -35.73 46.89 17.74
N ALA A 162 -36.95 46.59 18.21
CA ALA A 162 -37.69 47.37 19.20
C ALA A 162 -37.91 48.87 18.85
N GLY A 163 -37.98 49.21 17.56
CA GLY A 163 -38.16 50.58 17.05
C GLY A 163 -36.92 51.17 16.38
N SER A 164 -35.75 50.55 16.53
CA SER A 164 -34.50 50.93 15.87
C SER A 164 -34.21 50.02 14.69
N CYS A 165 -33.73 50.56 13.57
CA CYS A 165 -33.28 49.73 12.45
C CYS A 165 -31.82 49.36 12.64
N VAL A 166 -31.56 48.06 12.69
CA VAL A 166 -30.25 47.50 13.00
C VAL A 166 -29.82 46.55 11.88
N ASP A 167 -28.56 46.65 11.49
CA ASP A 167 -27.91 45.67 10.62
C ASP A 167 -27.49 44.46 11.47
N LEU A 168 -28.26 43.38 11.38
CA LEU A 168 -27.97 42.15 12.12
C LEU A 168 -26.69 41.44 11.64
N SER A 169 -26.14 41.81 10.48
CA SER A 169 -24.90 41.24 9.95
C SER A 169 -23.64 41.91 10.49
N ALA A 170 -23.77 43.12 11.07
CA ALA A 170 -22.64 43.97 11.43
C ALA A 170 -22.71 44.64 12.81
N ASP A 171 -23.88 44.73 13.48
CA ASP A 171 -23.99 45.34 14.82
C ASP A 171 -23.61 44.35 15.94
N PRO A 172 -22.52 44.58 16.70
CA PRO A 172 -22.10 43.71 17.80
C PRO A 172 -23.09 43.66 18.98
N LEU A 173 -24.10 44.53 19.03
CA LEU A 173 -25.15 44.52 20.06
C LEU A 173 -26.39 43.72 19.65
N HIS A 174 -26.51 43.33 18.38
CA HIS A 174 -27.70 42.68 17.80
C HIS A 174 -27.31 41.65 16.72
N CYS A 175 -26.21 40.92 16.93
CA CYS A 175 -25.60 40.09 15.91
C CYS A 175 -26.46 38.85 15.60
N GLY A 176 -26.82 38.64 14.34
CA GLY A 176 -27.67 37.54 13.85
C GLY A 176 -29.15 37.64 14.24
N ARG A 177 -29.48 38.33 15.35
CA ARG A 177 -30.84 38.64 15.80
C ARG A 177 -30.84 39.81 16.80
N CYS A 178 -31.99 40.48 16.90
CA CYS A 178 -32.21 41.49 17.93
C CYS A 178 -31.92 40.95 19.34
N ASP A 179 -31.35 41.82 20.18
CA ASP A 179 -30.93 41.57 21.57
C ASP A 179 -29.86 40.47 21.78
N LEU A 180 -29.15 40.04 20.71
CA LEU A 180 -27.97 39.18 20.81
C LEU A 180 -26.68 40.02 20.72
N ALA A 181 -26.20 40.49 21.88
CA ALA A 181 -24.90 41.16 21.96
C ALA A 181 -23.75 40.15 22.04
N CYS A 182 -22.67 40.44 21.33
CA CYS A 182 -21.38 39.76 21.43
C CYS A 182 -20.63 40.19 22.69
N ASP A 183 -19.64 39.40 23.14
CA ASP A 183 -18.79 39.81 24.27
C ASP A 183 -18.06 41.14 23.97
N PRO A 184 -17.78 41.97 25.00
CA PRO A 184 -17.11 43.25 24.81
C PRO A 184 -15.79 43.13 24.04
N GLY A 185 -15.74 43.72 22.84
CA GLY A 185 -14.57 43.71 21.95
C GLY A 185 -14.63 42.72 20.79
N ARG A 186 -15.66 41.87 20.70
CA ARG A 186 -15.90 41.01 19.53
C ARG A 186 -16.64 41.76 18.41
N PRO A 187 -16.24 41.61 17.13
CA PRO A 187 -17.04 42.09 15.99
C PRO A 187 -18.25 41.19 15.74
N CYS A 188 -19.24 41.72 15.03
CA CYS A 188 -20.26 40.92 14.35
C CYS A 188 -19.88 40.82 12.88
N GLU A 189 -19.72 39.60 12.37
CA GLU A 189 -19.41 39.35 10.96
C GLU A 189 -20.43 38.33 10.42
N GLU A 190 -21.10 38.69 9.32
CA GLU A 190 -22.14 37.88 8.65
C GLU A 190 -23.30 37.40 9.56
N GLY A 191 -23.51 38.07 10.70
CA GLY A 191 -24.52 37.71 11.70
C GLY A 191 -24.07 36.66 12.72
N ALA A 192 -22.78 36.37 12.80
CA ALA A 192 -22.15 35.62 13.88
C ALA A 192 -21.21 36.52 14.70
N CYS A 193 -21.17 36.31 16.02
CA CYS A 193 -20.19 36.97 16.87
C CYS A 193 -18.81 36.33 16.66
N GLY A 194 -17.92 37.02 15.93
CA GLY A 194 -16.54 36.58 15.75
C GLY A 194 -15.74 36.62 17.06
N CYS A 195 -14.48 36.19 17.05
CA CYS A 195 -13.55 36.62 18.09
C CYS A 195 -12.93 37.96 17.73
N SER A 196 -12.26 38.60 18.69
CA SER A 196 -11.23 39.57 18.33
C SER A 196 -10.14 38.83 17.54
N ALA A 197 -9.96 39.18 16.26
CA ALA A 197 -8.84 38.68 15.46
C ALA A 197 -7.48 39.27 15.90
N GLU A 198 -7.48 40.23 16.84
CA GLU A 198 -6.31 40.77 17.53
C GLU A 198 -5.49 39.62 18.17
N PRO A 199 -4.31 39.27 17.62
CA PRO A 199 -3.42 38.28 18.22
C PRO A 199 -2.59 38.94 19.33
N SER A 200 -1.82 38.14 20.07
CA SER A 200 -0.71 38.66 20.87
C SER A 200 0.41 39.20 19.97
N GLU A 201 0.65 38.57 18.82
CA GLU A 201 1.65 38.95 17.82
C GLU A 201 1.22 38.55 16.39
N ASP A 202 1.53 39.37 15.38
CA ASP A 202 1.36 39.02 13.96
C ASP A 202 2.71 38.58 13.40
N ILE A 203 2.82 37.30 13.02
CA ILE A 203 4.04 36.66 12.54
C ILE A 203 4.10 36.61 11.00
N GLY A 204 3.16 37.28 10.32
CA GLY A 204 3.15 37.46 8.88
C GLY A 204 2.99 36.16 8.08
N SER A 205 3.74 36.07 6.98
CA SER A 205 3.62 35.04 5.95
C SER A 205 4.96 34.42 5.55
N ILE A 206 5.87 34.27 6.50
CA ILE A 206 7.18 33.62 6.26
C ILE A 206 7.09 32.17 6.72
N ALA A 207 7.54 31.24 5.87
CA ALA A 207 7.83 29.86 6.23
C ALA A 207 9.08 29.40 5.44
N PRO A 208 10.03 28.66 6.06
CA PRO A 208 10.10 28.36 7.49
C PRO A 208 10.42 29.61 8.33
N GLN A 209 9.93 29.66 9.57
CA GLN A 209 10.30 30.68 10.57
C GLN A 209 10.24 30.15 12.01
N GLU A 210 10.95 30.83 12.91
CA GLU A 210 10.98 30.52 14.34
C GLU A 210 10.67 31.80 15.14
N VAL A 211 9.74 31.69 16.09
CA VAL A 211 9.18 32.83 16.85
C VAL A 211 9.29 32.54 18.33
N SER A 212 9.99 33.40 19.08
CA SER A 212 10.08 33.25 20.54
C SER A 212 8.85 33.83 21.24
N GLY A 213 8.23 33.06 22.12
CA GLY A 213 7.07 33.45 22.92
C GLY A 213 7.23 33.13 24.41
N THR A 214 6.23 33.51 25.21
CA THR A 214 6.12 33.13 26.62
C THR A 214 4.66 33.10 27.07
N THR A 215 4.25 32.02 27.73
CA THR A 215 2.94 31.93 28.41
C THR A 215 2.99 32.55 29.82
N ARG A 216 4.17 32.97 30.30
CA ARG A 216 4.34 33.53 31.64
C ARG A 216 3.65 34.89 31.78
N ASP A 217 2.81 35.02 32.80
CA ASP A 217 2.00 36.22 33.08
C ASP A 217 1.03 36.63 31.95
N ALA A 218 0.78 35.75 30.98
CA ALA A 218 -0.20 35.96 29.93
C ALA A 218 -1.65 35.78 30.44
N ALA A 219 -2.63 36.12 29.62
CA ALA A 219 -4.04 35.87 29.91
C ALA A 219 -4.48 34.52 29.30
N ASP A 220 -5.45 33.84 29.93
CA ASP A 220 -6.26 32.82 29.26
C ASP A 220 -7.26 33.57 28.36
N THR A 221 -7.07 33.47 27.04
CA THR A 221 -7.86 34.15 26.00
C THR A 221 -8.50 33.19 24.99
N ARG A 222 -7.98 31.96 24.84
CA ARG A 222 -8.40 30.96 23.87
C ARG A 222 -8.40 29.57 24.51
N LYS A 223 -9.60 29.03 24.70
CA LYS A 223 -9.76 27.62 25.09
C LYS A 223 -9.59 26.70 23.86
N LEU A 224 -8.62 25.80 23.95
CA LEU A 224 -8.41 24.69 23.03
C LEU A 224 -9.23 23.45 23.43
N SER A 225 -9.51 22.54 22.49
CA SER A 225 -10.22 21.28 22.79
C SER A 225 -9.32 20.21 23.44
N CYS A 226 -8.04 20.21 23.07
CA CYS A 226 -7.01 19.30 23.56
C CYS A 226 -6.46 19.67 24.95
N SER A 227 -6.67 20.90 25.44
CA SER A 227 -6.13 21.33 26.75
C SER A 227 -7.19 21.56 27.85
N GLY A 228 -6.74 21.42 29.10
CA GLY A 228 -7.53 21.76 30.29
C GLY A 228 -7.85 23.27 30.38
N SER A 229 -9.00 23.62 30.95
CA SER A 229 -9.40 25.03 31.08
C SER A 229 -8.66 25.74 32.23
N GLY A 230 -7.98 26.85 31.94
CA GLY A 230 -7.45 27.78 32.95
C GLY A 230 -6.00 28.23 32.75
N ALA A 231 -5.26 27.67 31.79
CA ALA A 231 -3.86 28.01 31.56
C ALA A 231 -3.70 29.30 30.73
N PRO A 232 -2.70 30.15 31.03
CA PRO A 232 -2.34 31.29 30.17
C PRO A 232 -1.94 30.87 28.75
N ASP A 233 -2.36 31.65 27.75
CA ASP A 233 -2.01 31.42 26.34
C ASP A 233 -1.33 32.63 25.68
N GLN A 234 -0.63 32.37 24.58
CA GLN A 234 -0.17 33.38 23.63
C GLN A 234 -0.68 33.01 22.23
N THR A 235 -1.16 34.01 21.50
CA THR A 235 -1.76 33.82 20.17
C THR A 235 -0.96 34.53 19.08
N PHE A 236 -0.73 33.85 17.97
CA PHE A 236 0.03 34.35 16.82
C PHE A 236 -0.84 34.34 15.58
N LEU A 237 -0.95 35.47 14.87
CA LEU A 237 -1.61 35.53 13.56
C LEU A 237 -0.62 35.11 12.47
N PHE A 238 -0.93 34.05 11.74
CA PHE A 238 -0.19 33.58 10.57
C PHE A 238 -1.05 33.73 9.32
N THR A 239 -0.43 34.13 8.21
CA THR A 239 -1.06 34.19 6.88
C THR A 239 -0.29 33.27 5.93
N ALA A 240 -0.94 32.24 5.37
CA ALA A 240 -0.28 31.28 4.49
C ALA A 240 0.26 31.97 3.21
N PRO A 241 1.59 31.95 2.93
CA PRO A 241 2.15 32.53 1.71
C PRO A 241 1.81 31.78 0.42
N ALA A 242 1.39 30.52 0.51
CA ALA A 242 0.98 29.67 -0.60
C ALA A 242 -0.06 28.66 -0.11
N ALA A 243 -0.73 27.94 -1.02
CA ALA A 243 -1.56 26.81 -0.62
C ALA A 243 -0.68 25.60 -0.24
N GLY A 244 -1.04 24.88 0.83
CA GLY A 244 -0.36 23.66 1.27
C GLY A 244 -0.52 23.39 2.77
N THR A 245 0.03 22.27 3.22
CA THR A 245 0.11 21.91 4.64
C THR A 245 1.17 22.74 5.34
N TYR A 246 0.87 23.25 6.53
CA TYR A 246 1.83 23.93 7.41
C TYR A 246 1.94 23.16 8.73
N ILE A 247 3.17 23.03 9.21
CA ILE A 247 3.48 22.36 10.47
C ILE A 247 3.84 23.43 11.49
N PHE A 248 3.25 23.34 12.68
CA PHE A 248 3.56 24.18 13.82
C PHE A 248 4.05 23.29 14.95
N ASP A 249 5.19 23.62 15.57
CA ASP A 249 5.75 22.86 16.69
C ASP A 249 6.27 23.76 17.83
N THR A 250 6.30 23.20 19.04
CA THR A 250 6.87 23.82 20.25
C THR A 250 8.03 23.01 20.84
N PHE A 251 8.77 22.24 20.03
CA PHE A 251 9.72 21.22 20.52
C PHE A 251 10.87 21.75 21.40
N GLU A 252 11.17 23.05 21.38
CA GLU A 252 12.15 23.68 22.28
C GLU A 252 11.57 24.12 23.64
N ALA A 253 10.26 23.97 23.87
CA ALA A 253 9.62 24.39 25.11
C ALA A 253 10.07 23.52 26.31
N PRO A 254 10.55 24.11 27.42
CA PRO A 254 11.00 23.38 28.60
C PRO A 254 9.86 22.97 29.55
N PHE A 255 8.61 23.03 29.09
CA PHE A 255 7.39 22.78 29.86
C PHE A 255 6.32 22.15 28.98
N ASP A 256 5.27 21.65 29.64
CA ASP A 256 4.11 21.00 29.01
C ASP A 256 3.26 22.01 28.22
N THR A 257 3.26 21.88 26.89
CA THR A 257 2.57 22.79 25.96
C THR A 257 1.47 22.09 25.19
N ALA A 258 0.30 22.73 25.13
CA ALA A 258 -0.73 22.42 24.13
C ALA A 258 -0.72 23.45 23.00
N LEU A 259 -0.90 22.98 21.77
CA LEU A 259 -0.83 23.77 20.54
C LEU A 259 -2.10 23.58 19.72
N GLY A 260 -2.70 24.69 19.26
CA GLY A 260 -3.86 24.63 18.39
C GLY A 260 -3.89 25.71 17.32
N ALA A 261 -4.64 25.47 16.25
CA ALA A 261 -4.87 26.42 15.17
C ALA A 261 -6.37 26.73 15.06
N LEU A 262 -6.72 28.01 15.07
CA LEU A 262 -8.08 28.50 14.90
C LEU A 262 -8.18 29.32 13.60
N SER A 263 -9.25 29.17 12.83
CA SER A 263 -9.53 30.06 11.69
C SER A 263 -9.67 31.51 12.19
N ALA A 264 -8.93 32.46 11.61
CA ALA A 264 -8.87 33.83 12.14
C ALA A 264 -10.19 34.63 11.99
N GLY A 265 -11.10 34.21 11.10
CA GLY A 265 -12.41 34.83 10.93
C GLY A 265 -13.51 34.21 11.83
N THR A 266 -13.55 32.88 11.92
CA THR A 266 -14.66 32.15 12.57
C THR A 266 -14.32 31.59 13.95
N CYS A 267 -13.02 31.51 14.30
CA CYS A 267 -12.51 30.76 15.45
C CYS A 267 -12.89 29.28 15.48
N ALA A 268 -13.26 28.70 14.34
CA ALA A 268 -13.32 27.24 14.21
C ALA A 268 -11.92 26.67 14.46
N GLU A 269 -11.82 25.72 15.38
CA GLU A 269 -10.58 24.98 15.62
C GLU A 269 -10.33 24.04 14.44
N LEU A 270 -9.16 24.18 13.84
CA LEU A 270 -8.72 23.45 12.64
C LEU A 270 -7.88 22.23 13.04
N ALA A 271 -7.01 22.41 14.03
CA ALA A 271 -6.17 21.37 14.62
C ALA A 271 -5.88 21.69 16.08
N CYS A 272 -5.64 20.66 16.89
CA CYS A 272 -5.27 20.76 18.30
C CYS A 272 -4.44 19.52 18.67
N ASN A 273 -3.36 19.72 19.42
CA ASN A 273 -2.59 18.65 20.04
C ASN A 273 -2.05 19.11 21.40
N ASP A 274 -1.98 18.20 22.38
CA ASP A 274 -1.42 18.42 23.72
C ASP A 274 -0.10 17.65 23.98
N ASP A 275 0.18 16.56 23.26
CA ASP A 275 1.46 15.83 23.30
C ASP A 275 1.85 15.33 21.88
N ALA A 276 3.11 15.49 21.47
CA ALA A 276 3.65 14.87 20.24
C ALA A 276 4.80 13.89 20.55
N GLU A 277 5.94 14.38 21.04
CA GLU A 277 7.06 13.55 21.50
C GLU A 277 7.40 13.86 22.96
N GLY A 278 6.54 13.41 23.87
CA GLY A 278 6.52 13.90 25.25
C GLY A 278 5.87 15.29 25.31
N ILE A 279 6.24 16.08 26.33
CA ILE A 279 5.55 17.29 26.80
C ILE A 279 5.48 18.48 25.81
N GLN A 280 5.85 18.29 24.54
CA GLN A 280 5.81 19.32 23.51
C GLN A 280 4.83 18.91 22.40
N SER A 281 4.15 19.91 21.84
CA SER A 281 3.08 19.70 20.87
C SER A 281 3.48 20.03 19.44
N GLN A 282 2.80 19.37 18.50
CA GLN A 282 2.90 19.61 17.06
C GLN A 282 1.52 19.47 16.42
N ILE A 283 1.20 20.34 15.46
CA ILE A 283 -0.02 20.27 14.63
C ILE A 283 0.29 20.46 13.15
N PHE A 284 -0.54 19.86 12.30
CA PHE A 284 -0.53 19.97 10.84
C PHE A 284 -1.82 20.67 10.40
N VAL A 285 -1.72 21.66 9.51
CA VAL A 285 -2.89 22.45 9.06
C VAL A 285 -2.79 22.72 7.56
N ASP A 286 -3.74 22.24 6.78
CA ASP A 286 -3.89 22.59 5.37
C ASP A 286 -4.50 23.99 5.23
N LEU A 287 -3.81 24.87 4.50
CA LEU A 287 -4.22 26.27 4.30
C LEU A 287 -4.22 26.64 2.82
N ALA A 288 -5.17 27.47 2.40
CA ALA A 288 -5.16 28.11 1.08
C ALA A 288 -4.21 29.33 1.03
N GLU A 289 -3.75 29.72 -0.16
CA GLU A 289 -2.94 30.93 -0.33
C GLU A 289 -3.67 32.19 0.20
N GLY A 290 -3.03 32.89 1.14
CA GLY A 290 -3.60 34.07 1.80
C GLY A 290 -4.60 33.76 2.93
N GLU A 291 -4.83 32.49 3.26
CA GLU A 291 -5.66 32.10 4.42
C GLU A 291 -4.98 32.51 5.73
N ARG A 292 -5.79 32.89 6.72
CA ARG A 292 -5.31 33.43 8.01
C ARG A 292 -5.79 32.58 9.17
N ILE A 293 -4.85 32.21 10.04
CA ILE A 293 -5.12 31.44 11.25
C ILE A 293 -4.50 32.11 12.48
N LEU A 294 -5.13 31.87 13.64
CA LEU A 294 -4.58 32.16 14.95
C LEU A 294 -3.99 30.86 15.51
N VAL A 295 -2.67 30.79 15.61
CA VAL A 295 -1.96 29.73 16.31
C VAL A 295 -1.97 30.05 17.80
N VAL A 296 -2.40 29.13 18.63
CA VAL A 296 -2.55 29.27 20.08
C VAL A 296 -1.54 28.36 20.75
N VAL A 297 -0.61 28.94 21.52
CA VAL A 297 0.30 28.20 22.40
C VAL A 297 -0.18 28.38 23.83
N SER A 298 -0.55 27.28 24.47
CA SER A 298 -1.00 27.21 25.86
C SER A 298 -0.11 26.25 26.65
N GLY A 299 -0.20 26.29 27.98
CA GLY A 299 0.35 25.24 28.84
C GLY A 299 -0.73 24.25 29.29
N THR A 300 -0.33 23.05 29.69
CA THR A 300 -1.22 22.07 30.34
C THR A 300 -1.07 22.15 31.87
N ASP A 301 -2.14 21.95 32.64
CA ASP A 301 -2.12 21.89 34.12
C ASP A 301 -1.32 23.02 34.83
N ASP A 302 -1.59 24.28 34.44
CA ASP A 302 -0.90 25.50 34.92
C ASP A 302 0.61 25.55 34.61
N ALA A 303 1.14 24.69 33.74
CA ALA A 303 2.50 24.81 33.21
C ALA A 303 2.66 26.10 32.39
N GLY A 304 3.85 26.70 32.42
CA GLY A 304 4.10 27.92 31.66
C GLY A 304 5.55 28.37 31.69
N GLY A 305 5.98 28.97 30.58
CA GLY A 305 7.38 29.33 30.37
C GLY A 305 7.61 30.01 29.03
N ASP A 306 8.88 30.18 28.73
CA ASP A 306 9.35 30.75 27.46
C ASP A 306 9.50 29.60 26.45
N PHE A 307 9.09 29.80 25.20
CA PHE A 307 9.05 28.76 24.16
C PHE A 307 9.51 29.32 22.80
N THR A 308 9.85 28.42 21.87
CA THR A 308 10.01 28.74 20.44
C THR A 308 8.85 28.06 19.70
N LEU A 309 8.02 28.85 19.02
CA LEU A 309 7.06 28.36 18.04
C LEU A 309 7.76 28.29 16.68
N ARG A 310 7.83 27.10 16.11
CA ARG A 310 8.42 26.87 14.78
C ARG A 310 7.29 26.69 13.78
N VAL A 311 7.41 27.33 12.63
CA VAL A 311 6.47 27.22 11.51
C VAL A 311 7.24 26.72 10.30
N THR A 312 6.86 25.57 9.74
CA THR A 312 7.43 25.03 8.51
C THR A 312 6.33 24.72 7.50
N GLN A 313 6.71 24.66 6.24
CA GLN A 313 5.85 24.24 5.14
C GLN A 313 6.63 23.17 4.37
N PRO A 314 6.16 21.91 4.30
CA PRO A 314 6.69 20.95 3.35
C PRO A 314 6.58 21.53 1.94
N GLY A 315 7.65 21.43 1.17
CA GLY A 315 7.68 21.82 -0.22
C GLY A 315 6.99 20.79 -1.11
N PRO A 316 7.06 20.97 -2.44
CA PRO A 316 7.08 19.80 -3.31
C PRO A 316 8.31 18.95 -2.94
N VAL A 317 8.18 17.61 -2.95
CA VAL A 317 9.27 16.68 -2.58
C VAL A 317 10.54 17.01 -3.36
N MET A 318 11.50 17.62 -2.67
CA MET A 318 12.75 18.11 -3.26
C MET A 318 13.90 17.28 -2.71
N CYS A 319 14.20 16.19 -3.42
CA CYS A 319 15.40 15.37 -3.20
C CYS A 319 16.68 16.24 -3.27
N THR A 320 17.20 16.67 -2.13
CA THR A 320 18.44 17.45 -2.01
C THR A 320 19.45 16.75 -1.09
N PRO A 321 20.02 15.61 -1.52
CA PRO A 321 20.91 14.82 -0.69
C PRO A 321 22.20 15.57 -0.35
N ALA A 322 22.71 15.35 0.87
CA ALA A 322 23.98 15.90 1.32
C ALA A 322 25.15 15.08 0.76
N ALA A 323 26.06 15.72 0.01
CA ALA A 323 27.23 15.04 -0.52
C ALA A 323 28.23 14.69 0.61
N LEU A 324 28.54 13.40 0.75
CA LEU A 324 29.64 12.90 1.57
C LEU A 324 30.96 13.10 0.83
N GLU A 325 32.05 13.23 1.58
CA GLU A 325 33.39 13.24 0.98
C GLU A 325 33.71 11.81 0.47
N PRO A 326 34.40 11.66 -0.68
CA PRO A 326 34.81 10.35 -1.20
C PRO A 326 36.04 9.82 -0.45
N VAL A 327 35.92 9.70 0.88
CA VAL A 327 36.98 9.27 1.80
C VAL A 327 36.38 8.32 2.83
N VAL A 328 36.98 7.14 2.98
CA VAL A 328 36.61 6.14 3.97
C VAL A 328 37.81 5.78 4.87
N PRO A 329 37.58 5.39 6.14
CA PRO A 329 36.31 5.48 6.85
C PRO A 329 35.95 6.94 7.21
N GLN A 330 34.66 7.24 7.25
CA GLN A 330 34.11 8.51 7.72
C GLN A 330 32.85 8.31 8.58
N THR A 331 32.56 9.27 9.43
CA THR A 331 31.33 9.33 10.23
C THR A 331 30.71 10.71 10.09
N VAL A 332 29.43 10.78 9.76
CA VAL A 332 28.64 12.02 9.77
C VAL A 332 27.52 11.94 10.81
N THR A 333 26.95 13.10 11.17
CA THR A 333 25.79 13.19 12.06
C THR A 333 24.63 13.80 11.30
N GLY A 334 23.49 13.12 11.32
CA GLY A 334 22.26 13.52 10.62
C GLY A 334 21.07 13.72 11.56
N THR A 335 19.96 14.19 10.99
CA THR A 335 18.66 14.35 11.62
C THR A 335 17.59 14.21 10.55
N THR A 336 16.43 13.63 10.86
CA THR A 336 15.26 13.59 9.95
C THR A 336 14.17 14.61 10.34
N VAL A 337 14.40 15.39 11.41
CA VAL A 337 13.43 16.39 11.89
C VAL A 337 13.23 17.51 10.86
N GLY A 338 12.00 17.62 10.36
CA GLY A 338 11.63 18.64 9.36
C GLY A 338 12.14 18.33 7.96
N LEU A 339 12.52 17.08 7.68
CA LEU A 339 12.71 16.56 6.33
C LEU A 339 11.41 15.91 5.83
N GLU A 340 11.41 15.48 4.57
CA GLU A 340 10.28 14.87 3.88
C GLU A 340 10.58 13.40 3.60
N ASP A 341 9.53 12.59 3.46
CA ASP A 341 9.61 11.29 2.80
C ASP A 341 9.94 11.54 1.33
N SER A 342 11.11 11.07 0.90
CA SER A 342 11.73 11.41 -0.37
C SER A 342 12.20 10.20 -1.17
N VAL A 343 12.43 9.07 -0.51
CA VAL A 343 12.86 7.78 -1.05
C VAL A 343 11.86 6.72 -0.61
N SER A 344 11.09 6.19 -1.56
CA SER A 344 10.26 5.01 -1.31
C SER A 344 11.17 3.81 -1.05
N SER A 345 11.09 3.23 0.16
CA SER A 345 11.87 2.05 0.55
C SER A 345 10.96 0.87 0.84
N ASP A 346 11.28 -0.31 0.31
CA ASP A 346 10.53 -1.55 0.59
C ASP A 346 10.67 -1.97 2.07
N CYS A 347 11.70 -1.48 2.77
CA CYS A 347 11.92 -1.71 4.19
C CYS A 347 11.24 -0.67 5.11
N ASP A 348 10.76 0.45 4.57
CA ASP A 348 9.98 1.42 5.33
C ASP A 348 8.48 1.29 5.01
N LEU A 349 7.81 0.47 5.82
CA LEU A 349 6.37 0.25 5.75
C LEU A 349 5.54 1.47 6.24
N THR A 350 6.18 2.62 6.43
CA THR A 350 5.58 3.88 6.86
C THR A 350 6.15 5.05 6.06
N SER A 351 5.36 6.09 5.82
CA SER A 351 5.85 7.29 5.13
C SER A 351 6.72 8.15 6.07
N SER A 352 7.99 7.78 6.22
CA SER A 352 8.92 8.41 7.17
C SER A 352 9.79 9.47 6.50
N ALA A 353 10.19 10.49 7.25
CA ALA A 353 11.12 11.50 6.73
C ALA A 353 12.55 10.96 6.55
N ASP A 354 13.15 11.19 5.39
CA ASP A 354 14.50 10.72 5.07
C ASP A 354 15.57 11.78 5.30
N ALA A 355 16.69 11.36 5.87
CA ALA A 355 17.96 12.06 5.71
C ALA A 355 18.76 11.41 4.57
N THR A 356 18.77 12.07 3.41
CA THR A 356 19.44 11.57 2.21
C THR A 356 20.86 12.11 2.01
N TYR A 357 21.76 11.24 1.56
CA TYR A 357 23.18 11.53 1.32
C TYR A 357 23.61 10.99 -0.05
N THR A 358 24.57 11.63 -0.72
CA THR A 358 25.26 11.00 -1.87
C THR A 358 26.67 10.60 -1.50
N PHE A 359 27.05 9.38 -1.86
CA PHE A 359 28.41 8.86 -1.71
C PHE A 359 28.95 8.48 -3.08
N THR A 360 30.17 8.89 -3.38
CA THR A 360 30.90 8.46 -4.57
C THR A 360 32.08 7.57 -4.16
N ALA A 361 32.11 6.34 -4.67
CA ALA A 361 33.13 5.34 -4.36
C ALA A 361 34.52 5.79 -4.87
N PRO A 362 35.54 5.91 -3.99
CA PRO A 362 36.87 6.36 -4.40
C PRO A 362 37.65 5.30 -5.21
N GLU A 363 37.42 4.02 -4.94
CA GLU A 363 37.95 2.87 -5.67
C GLU A 363 36.82 1.83 -5.83
N ALA A 364 37.05 0.72 -6.54
CA ALA A 364 36.04 -0.33 -6.69
C ALA A 364 36.12 -1.33 -5.52
N GLY A 365 34.98 -1.64 -4.90
CA GLY A 365 34.89 -2.55 -3.76
C GLY A 365 33.55 -2.49 -3.03
N ALA A 366 33.40 -3.34 -2.01
CA ALA A 366 32.24 -3.33 -1.12
C ALA A 366 32.32 -2.18 -0.10
N TYR A 367 31.23 -1.45 0.06
CA TYR A 367 31.10 -0.35 1.02
C TYR A 367 29.95 -0.62 1.99
N VAL A 368 30.17 -0.28 3.26
CA VAL A 368 29.19 -0.43 4.33
C VAL A 368 28.68 0.94 4.76
N PHE A 369 27.37 1.06 4.82
CA PHE A 369 26.64 2.22 5.35
C PHE A 369 25.95 1.80 6.63
N SER A 370 26.35 2.36 7.78
CA SER A 370 25.84 1.96 9.09
C SER A 370 25.35 3.15 9.90
N ALA A 371 24.05 3.19 10.16
CA ALA A 371 23.38 4.23 10.91
C ALA A 371 23.15 3.79 12.37
N ARG A 372 23.35 4.70 13.34
CA ARG A 372 23.16 4.42 14.77
C ARG A 372 22.40 5.55 15.47
N ALA A 373 21.41 5.19 16.30
CA ALA A 373 20.57 6.09 17.07
C ALA A 373 19.93 5.34 18.25
N SER A 374 19.31 6.02 19.22
CA SER A 374 18.51 5.34 20.26
C SER A 374 17.08 5.06 19.79
N ALA A 375 16.93 4.47 18.60
CA ALA A 375 15.68 4.31 17.88
C ALA A 375 15.74 3.10 16.92
N GLU A 376 14.60 2.76 16.33
CA GLU A 376 14.55 1.93 15.13
C GLU A 376 15.04 2.74 13.92
N LEU A 377 15.76 2.10 13.02
CA LEU A 377 16.39 2.72 11.85
C LEU A 377 16.11 1.89 10.61
N VAL A 378 15.82 2.56 9.50
CA VAL A 378 15.88 2.00 8.15
C VAL A 378 17.05 2.67 7.43
N ILE A 379 17.82 1.89 6.68
CA ILE A 379 18.76 2.38 5.66
C ILE A 379 18.29 1.83 4.33
N ASP A 380 18.27 2.69 3.31
CA ASP A 380 18.14 2.28 1.91
C ASP A 380 19.34 2.82 1.13
N VAL A 381 19.92 2.03 0.23
CA VAL A 381 20.97 2.47 -0.68
C VAL A 381 20.47 2.32 -2.11
N VAL A 382 20.34 3.46 -2.79
CA VAL A 382 19.65 3.62 -4.07
C VAL A 382 20.65 3.91 -5.20
N GLU A 383 20.43 3.34 -6.39
CA GLU A 383 21.31 3.55 -7.54
C GLU A 383 21.35 5.03 -7.97
N GLY A 384 22.56 5.55 -8.20
CA GLY A 384 22.75 6.91 -8.68
C GLY A 384 22.66 7.99 -7.59
N GLY A 385 22.57 9.25 -8.00
CA GLY A 385 22.62 10.40 -7.09
C GLY A 385 21.25 11.04 -6.80
N SER A 386 20.16 10.28 -6.88
CA SER A 386 18.78 10.81 -6.83
C SER A 386 17.81 9.83 -6.22
N CYS A 387 16.78 10.35 -5.54
CA CYS A 387 15.80 9.60 -4.77
C CYS A 387 14.78 8.79 -5.61
N ASN A 388 15.00 8.70 -6.92
CA ASN A 388 14.17 7.97 -7.88
C ASN A 388 15.00 6.88 -8.61
N GLY A 389 16.12 6.45 -8.03
CA GLY A 389 16.83 5.26 -8.50
C GLY A 389 16.16 3.99 -7.97
N ASP A 390 16.59 2.85 -8.48
CA ASP A 390 16.17 1.56 -7.95
C ASP A 390 16.96 1.25 -6.66
N SER A 391 16.34 0.61 -5.66
CA SER A 391 17.05 0.21 -4.44
C SER A 391 18.05 -0.90 -4.77
N LEU A 392 19.29 -0.74 -4.28
CA LEU A 392 20.34 -1.77 -4.28
C LEU A 392 20.28 -2.65 -3.02
N GLY A 393 19.36 -2.34 -2.10
CA GLY A 393 19.14 -3.02 -0.84
C GLY A 393 18.64 -2.05 0.23
N CYS A 394 17.89 -2.58 1.19
CA CYS A 394 17.44 -1.85 2.36
C CYS A 394 17.50 -2.74 3.61
N GLU A 395 17.70 -2.13 4.78
CA GLU A 395 17.87 -2.84 6.06
C GLU A 395 17.21 -2.10 7.22
N ARG A 396 16.42 -2.83 8.03
CA ARG A 396 15.62 -2.29 9.14
C ARG A 396 15.96 -2.97 10.46
N ASN A 397 16.50 -2.20 11.41
CA ASN A 397 16.94 -2.77 12.69
C ASN A 397 16.94 -1.73 13.84
N PHE A 398 17.02 -2.18 15.10
CA PHE A 398 16.95 -1.34 16.28
C PHE A 398 18.33 -0.96 16.82
N SER A 399 18.49 0.31 17.22
CA SER A 399 19.74 0.96 17.67
C SER A 399 20.84 1.13 16.60
N GLN A 400 21.00 0.15 15.71
CA GLN A 400 21.91 0.22 14.57
C GLN A 400 21.31 -0.55 13.39
N SER A 401 21.29 0.07 12.21
CA SER A 401 21.08 -0.61 10.92
C SER A 401 22.37 -0.50 10.09
N SER A 402 22.66 -1.50 9.27
CA SER A 402 23.87 -1.59 8.44
C SER A 402 23.56 -2.27 7.13
N LEU A 403 24.00 -1.70 6.00
CA LEU A 403 23.87 -2.32 4.68
C LEU A 403 25.21 -2.31 3.94
N MET A 404 25.53 -3.40 3.23
CA MET A 404 26.72 -3.52 2.37
C MET A 404 26.31 -3.50 0.89
N VAL A 405 27.02 -2.72 0.06
CA VAL A 405 26.81 -2.64 -1.39
C VAL A 405 28.15 -2.66 -2.12
N ASP A 406 28.27 -3.47 -3.17
CA ASP A 406 29.41 -3.47 -4.10
C ASP A 406 29.32 -2.29 -5.07
N LEU A 407 30.36 -1.45 -5.13
CA LEU A 407 30.42 -0.26 -5.99
C LEU A 407 31.66 -0.26 -6.88
N GLU A 408 31.52 0.17 -8.13
CA GLU A 408 32.62 0.43 -9.05
C GLU A 408 33.32 1.77 -8.75
N ALA A 409 34.56 1.93 -9.21
CA ALA A 409 35.31 3.17 -9.00
C ALA A 409 34.64 4.37 -9.70
N GLU A 410 34.49 5.49 -8.98
CA GLU A 410 33.72 6.68 -9.37
C GLU A 410 32.19 6.47 -9.50
N GLU A 411 31.65 5.31 -9.11
CA GLU A 411 30.21 5.10 -8.97
C GLU A 411 29.63 5.96 -7.85
N THR A 412 28.36 6.36 -7.97
CA THR A 412 27.68 7.22 -6.98
C THR A 412 26.33 6.64 -6.63
N VAL A 413 26.07 6.48 -5.34
CA VAL A 413 24.80 6.02 -4.76
C VAL A 413 24.20 7.09 -3.86
N LEU A 414 22.90 6.95 -3.59
CA LEU A 414 22.17 7.73 -2.59
C LEU A 414 21.90 6.83 -1.39
N VAL A 415 22.17 7.32 -0.19
CA VAL A 415 21.90 6.64 1.08
C VAL A 415 20.77 7.38 1.77
N ALA A 416 19.64 6.73 1.99
CA ALA A 416 18.55 7.23 2.81
C ALA A 416 18.66 6.65 4.22
N VAL A 417 18.36 7.47 5.24
CA VAL A 417 18.23 7.03 6.62
C VAL A 417 16.92 7.57 7.18
N SER A 418 16.01 6.67 7.56
CA SER A 418 14.68 7.00 8.12
C SER A 418 14.48 6.34 9.50
N SER A 419 13.31 6.59 10.12
CA SER A 419 12.87 5.89 11.33
C SER A 419 11.36 5.72 11.31
N PRO A 420 10.85 4.48 11.22
CA PRO A 420 9.41 4.22 11.13
C PRO A 420 8.59 4.93 12.21
N GLY A 421 7.65 5.76 11.76
CA GLY A 421 6.69 6.47 12.62
C GLY A 421 7.23 7.61 13.51
N ARG A 422 8.47 8.10 13.32
CA ARG A 422 9.02 9.24 14.09
C ARG A 422 10.18 9.97 13.40
N SER A 423 10.53 11.17 13.89
CA SER A 423 11.72 11.89 13.42
C SER A 423 12.95 11.65 14.31
N LEU A 424 14.10 11.35 13.71
CA LEU A 424 15.38 11.20 14.39
C LEU A 424 15.98 12.58 14.67
N ARG A 425 15.98 13.03 15.93
CA ARG A 425 16.65 14.29 16.33
C ARG A 425 18.16 14.29 16.07
N SER A 426 18.78 13.12 16.14
CA SER A 426 20.18 12.88 15.82
C SER A 426 20.41 11.40 15.54
N PHE A 427 21.21 11.08 14.52
CA PHE A 427 21.83 9.78 14.31
C PHE A 427 23.26 9.95 13.80
N THR A 428 24.10 8.91 13.88
CA THR A 428 25.40 8.86 13.20
C THR A 428 25.33 7.92 12.01
N LEU A 429 25.87 8.32 10.86
CA LEU A 429 26.08 7.43 9.70
C LEU A 429 27.58 7.24 9.51
N ASP A 430 28.04 6.01 9.74
CA ASP A 430 29.38 5.53 9.45
C ASP A 430 29.42 4.99 8.03
N VAL A 431 30.44 5.38 7.25
CA VAL A 431 30.70 4.86 5.90
C VAL A 431 32.13 4.36 5.83
N PHE A 432 32.31 3.08 5.53
CA PHE A 432 33.62 2.44 5.45
C PHE A 432 33.67 1.38 4.35
N GLU A 433 34.88 1.09 3.84
CA GLU A 433 35.09 -0.06 2.95
C GLU A 433 34.90 -1.34 3.78
N ALA A 434 34.10 -2.28 3.28
CA ALA A 434 33.86 -3.55 3.95
C ALA A 434 35.18 -4.31 4.14
N PRO A 435 35.35 -5.08 5.22
CA PRO A 435 36.42 -6.06 5.27
C PRO A 435 36.33 -6.98 4.03
N PRO A 436 37.46 -7.48 3.50
CA PRO A 436 37.41 -8.52 2.49
C PRO A 436 36.54 -9.66 2.99
N CYS A 437 35.61 -10.13 2.16
CA CYS A 437 34.66 -11.17 2.52
C CYS A 437 34.71 -12.26 1.44
N PRO A 438 35.16 -13.49 1.74
CA PRO A 438 35.67 -13.98 3.03
C PRO A 438 36.97 -13.28 3.49
N GLY A 439 37.08 -13.01 4.79
CA GLY A 439 38.26 -12.36 5.40
C GLY A 439 39.53 -13.21 5.36
N GLN A 440 39.37 -14.54 5.35
CA GLN A 440 40.47 -15.46 5.15
C GLN A 440 40.05 -16.71 4.36
N ASP A 441 40.79 -16.99 3.28
CA ASP A 441 40.73 -18.28 2.57
C ASP A 441 41.50 -19.36 3.35
N LEU A 442 40.80 -20.44 3.72
CA LEU A 442 41.35 -21.62 4.39
C LEU A 442 41.75 -22.73 3.41
N GLY A 443 41.44 -22.57 2.12
CA GLY A 443 41.64 -23.56 1.08
C GLY A 443 40.93 -24.89 1.38
N SER A 444 41.55 -25.99 0.97
CA SER A 444 40.97 -27.34 0.98
C SER A 444 41.69 -28.36 1.86
N THR A 445 42.39 -27.91 2.91
CA THR A 445 43.11 -28.83 3.80
C THR A 445 42.21 -29.32 4.93
N VAL A 446 42.04 -30.63 5.08
CA VAL A 446 41.35 -31.24 6.24
C VAL A 446 42.19 -32.37 6.87
N PRO A 447 42.11 -32.59 8.20
CA PRO A 447 41.52 -31.67 9.18
C PRO A 447 42.36 -30.40 9.33
N GLN A 448 41.73 -29.28 9.64
CA GLN A 448 42.41 -28.02 9.96
C GLN A 448 41.77 -27.34 11.18
N THR A 449 42.53 -26.46 11.82
CA THR A 449 42.09 -25.69 12.99
C THR A 449 42.54 -24.25 12.83
N VAL A 450 41.59 -23.33 12.97
CA VAL A 450 41.77 -21.88 12.90
C VAL A 450 41.46 -21.30 14.28
N THR A 451 42.16 -20.24 14.66
CA THR A 451 41.91 -19.50 15.89
C THR A 451 42.03 -18.01 15.60
N GLY A 452 41.10 -17.21 16.12
CA GLY A 452 41.09 -15.77 15.92
C GLY A 452 40.45 -15.03 17.10
N SER A 453 40.07 -13.78 16.85
CA SER A 453 39.35 -12.91 17.78
C SER A 453 38.28 -12.16 17.00
N ASN A 454 37.16 -11.83 17.64
CA ASN A 454 36.15 -10.92 17.12
C ASN A 454 36.30 -9.47 17.65
N GLU A 455 37.31 -9.20 18.48
CA GLU A 455 37.64 -7.83 18.88
C GLU A 455 37.98 -6.96 17.66
N ASP A 456 37.41 -5.75 17.61
CA ASP A 456 37.60 -4.73 16.57
C ASP A 456 37.16 -5.14 15.14
N LEU A 457 36.40 -6.22 14.95
CA LEU A 457 35.74 -6.55 13.68
C LEU A 457 34.36 -5.87 13.58
N PRO A 458 33.90 -5.44 12.38
CA PRO A 458 32.53 -4.97 12.21
C PRO A 458 31.55 -6.16 12.15
N ASN A 459 30.29 -5.92 12.53
CA ASN A 459 29.16 -6.78 12.16
C ASN A 459 28.44 -6.13 10.96
N VAL A 460 28.28 -6.89 9.88
CA VAL A 460 27.68 -6.47 8.61
C VAL A 460 26.78 -7.54 7.97
N LEU A 461 27.00 -8.84 8.24
CA LEU A 461 26.20 -9.93 7.68
C LEU A 461 25.04 -10.38 8.59
N SER A 462 25.09 -10.04 9.88
CA SER A 462 24.09 -10.38 10.91
C SER A 462 23.74 -11.87 10.92
N ALA A 463 24.73 -12.71 11.22
CA ALA A 463 24.60 -14.16 11.20
C ALA A 463 23.36 -14.68 11.96
N CYS A 464 22.70 -15.70 11.43
CA CYS A 464 21.63 -16.47 12.06
C CYS A 464 20.45 -15.65 12.63
N PHE A 465 19.98 -14.62 11.92
CA PHE A 465 18.88 -13.76 12.39
C PHE A 465 19.18 -13.01 13.71
N ALA A 466 20.46 -12.88 14.10
CA ALA A 466 20.82 -12.15 15.31
C ALA A 466 20.50 -10.65 15.19
N SER A 467 19.99 -10.09 16.28
CA SER A 467 20.02 -8.64 16.55
C SER A 467 21.47 -8.12 16.47
N PRO A 468 21.75 -6.84 16.21
CA PRO A 468 23.09 -6.41 15.78
C PRO A 468 24.08 -6.47 16.95
N THR A 469 24.90 -7.52 16.96
CA THR A 469 25.79 -7.88 18.08
C THR A 469 27.21 -8.20 17.62
N GLY A 470 28.17 -8.21 18.55
CA GLY A 470 29.50 -8.75 18.25
C GLY A 470 30.29 -8.05 17.14
N GLY A 471 31.07 -8.85 16.43
CA GLY A 471 31.93 -8.47 15.30
C GLY A 471 32.29 -9.75 14.56
N GLU A 472 32.23 -9.75 13.24
CA GLU A 472 32.13 -11.00 12.49
C GLU A 472 33.47 -11.45 11.92
N ALA A 473 33.78 -12.73 12.06
CA ALA A 473 34.93 -13.37 11.41
C ALA A 473 34.46 -14.27 10.27
N THR A 474 34.84 -13.93 9.04
CA THR A 474 34.43 -14.66 7.83
C THR A 474 35.59 -15.45 7.21
N TYR A 475 35.29 -16.71 6.87
CA TYR A 475 36.23 -17.68 6.32
C TYR A 475 35.68 -18.31 5.06
N SER A 476 36.50 -18.63 4.07
CA SER A 476 36.11 -19.60 3.03
C SER A 476 36.80 -20.93 3.19
N PHE A 477 36.08 -21.99 2.88
CA PHE A 477 36.57 -23.36 2.80
C PHE A 477 36.13 -23.99 1.48
N THR A 478 37.04 -24.68 0.80
CA THR A 478 36.74 -25.43 -0.43
C THR A 478 36.87 -26.92 -0.17
N ALA A 479 35.82 -27.70 -0.40
CA ALA A 479 35.81 -29.13 -0.18
C ALA A 479 36.84 -29.86 -1.08
N PRO A 480 37.82 -30.61 -0.52
CA PRO A 480 38.81 -31.34 -1.33
C PRO A 480 38.25 -32.57 -2.07
N SER A 481 37.09 -33.07 -1.69
CA SER A 481 36.42 -34.26 -2.24
C SER A 481 34.92 -34.21 -1.95
N ASP A 482 34.13 -35.07 -2.58
CA ASP A 482 32.72 -35.25 -2.21
C ASP A 482 32.65 -35.86 -0.79
N GLY A 483 31.91 -35.23 0.13
CA GLY A 483 31.83 -35.68 1.52
C GLY A 483 30.98 -34.77 2.40
N VAL A 484 30.87 -35.13 3.68
CA VAL A 484 30.23 -34.28 4.71
C VAL A 484 31.33 -33.63 5.54
N TYR A 485 31.27 -32.33 5.74
CA TYR A 485 32.28 -31.57 6.49
C TYR A 485 31.68 -31.00 7.77
N LEU A 486 32.29 -31.33 8.91
CA LEU A 486 31.94 -30.80 10.22
C LEU A 486 32.79 -29.57 10.53
N PHE A 487 32.10 -28.47 10.78
CA PHE A 487 32.60 -27.23 11.37
C PHE A 487 32.30 -27.29 12.88
N ASP A 488 33.33 -27.30 13.73
CA ASP A 488 33.21 -27.45 15.19
C ASP A 488 33.91 -26.29 15.89
N THR A 489 33.16 -25.46 16.62
CA THR A 489 33.71 -24.27 17.31
C THR A 489 34.35 -24.58 18.68
N GLN A 490 34.64 -25.87 18.95
CA GLN A 490 35.19 -26.34 20.22
C GLN A 490 36.52 -25.69 20.58
N GLY A 491 36.56 -25.06 21.75
CA GLY A 491 37.72 -24.34 22.28
C GLY A 491 37.55 -22.82 22.33
N SER A 492 36.49 -22.29 21.71
CA SER A 492 36.12 -20.86 21.79
C SER A 492 35.83 -20.41 23.22
N SER A 493 36.12 -19.15 23.53
CA SER A 493 35.99 -18.59 24.89
C SER A 493 34.58 -18.10 25.26
N PHE A 494 33.66 -18.09 24.30
CA PHE A 494 32.29 -17.59 24.37
C PHE A 494 31.35 -18.48 23.54
N PRO A 495 30.02 -18.43 23.74
CA PRO A 495 29.02 -18.95 22.81
C PRO A 495 29.20 -18.38 21.41
N VAL A 496 29.63 -19.21 20.46
CA VAL A 496 29.78 -18.82 19.05
C VAL A 496 28.44 -19.02 18.35
N LEU A 497 28.04 -18.03 17.56
CA LEU A 497 27.01 -18.15 16.54
C LEU A 497 27.72 -18.46 15.21
N MET A 498 27.31 -19.51 14.50
CA MET A 498 27.98 -19.92 13.27
C MET A 498 26.97 -20.09 12.14
N GLU A 499 27.09 -19.28 11.11
CA GLU A 499 26.36 -19.43 9.85
C GLU A 499 27.28 -19.96 8.75
N VAL A 500 26.74 -20.80 7.87
CA VAL A 500 27.41 -21.23 6.64
C VAL A 500 26.59 -20.76 5.43
N ARG A 501 27.26 -20.16 4.44
CA ARG A 501 26.70 -19.69 3.16
C ARG A 501 27.36 -20.35 1.95
N SER A 502 26.63 -20.48 0.85
CA SER A 502 27.12 -21.07 -0.40
C SER A 502 28.04 -20.13 -1.19
N GLY A 503 29.30 -20.54 -1.40
CA GLY A 503 30.26 -19.85 -2.29
C GLY A 503 30.83 -18.50 -1.83
N SER A 504 30.00 -17.58 -1.34
CA SER A 504 30.37 -16.20 -1.00
C SER A 504 29.57 -15.66 0.20
N CYS A 505 29.90 -14.45 0.66
CA CYS A 505 29.16 -13.80 1.76
C CYS A 505 27.75 -13.34 1.35
N ALA A 506 27.49 -13.13 0.06
CA ALA A 506 26.15 -12.93 -0.51
C ALA A 506 25.53 -14.26 -1.02
N GLY A 507 26.12 -15.40 -0.63
CA GLY A 507 25.61 -16.72 -0.95
C GLY A 507 24.31 -17.04 -0.21
N GLU A 508 23.59 -18.04 -0.71
CA GLU A 508 22.41 -18.58 -0.03
C GLU A 508 22.80 -19.13 1.35
N TYR A 509 21.90 -18.95 2.30
CA TYR A 509 21.99 -19.56 3.62
C TYR A 509 21.99 -21.09 3.49
N VAL A 510 22.98 -21.75 4.08
CA VAL A 510 23.08 -23.22 4.09
C VAL A 510 22.63 -23.78 5.44
N THR A 511 23.15 -23.24 6.54
CA THR A 511 22.80 -23.69 7.90
C THR A 511 23.30 -22.70 8.95
N CYS A 512 22.65 -22.72 10.12
CA CYS A 512 23.09 -22.07 11.33
C CYS A 512 23.34 -23.11 12.43
N ALA A 513 24.33 -22.85 13.28
CA ALA A 513 24.49 -23.51 14.55
C ALA A 513 24.74 -22.51 15.68
N GLU A 514 23.95 -22.62 16.75
CA GLU A 514 24.10 -21.80 17.96
C GLU A 514 24.83 -22.56 19.08
N GLY A 515 25.71 -21.87 19.78
CA GLY A 515 26.61 -22.45 20.77
C GLY A 515 26.27 -22.11 22.22
N ASP A 516 25.01 -22.20 22.64
CA ASP A 516 24.46 -21.80 23.97
C ASP A 516 25.38 -22.00 25.20
N VAL A 517 26.15 -23.10 25.22
CA VAL A 517 27.17 -23.40 26.26
C VAL A 517 28.53 -23.85 25.69
N THR A 518 28.73 -23.63 24.39
CA THR A 518 29.79 -24.14 23.49
C THR A 518 29.87 -25.66 23.33
N PRO A 519 30.19 -26.18 22.12
CA PRO A 519 30.41 -25.49 20.85
C PRO A 519 29.18 -25.48 19.92
N ALA A 520 29.05 -24.45 19.10
CA ALA A 520 28.26 -24.52 17.86
C ALA A 520 28.92 -25.51 16.88
N ARG A 521 28.11 -26.32 16.21
CA ARG A 521 28.52 -27.36 15.27
C ARG A 521 27.57 -27.42 14.09
N ALA A 522 28.11 -27.40 12.89
CA ALA A 522 27.36 -27.55 11.66
C ALA A 522 28.03 -28.60 10.76
N THR A 523 27.22 -29.42 10.11
CA THR A 523 27.64 -30.50 9.22
C THR A 523 27.06 -30.24 7.85
N VAL A 524 27.92 -30.05 6.86
CA VAL A 524 27.50 -29.63 5.52
C VAL A 524 27.94 -30.67 4.50
N PRO A 525 27.02 -31.28 3.73
CA PRO A 525 27.36 -32.09 2.57
C PRO A 525 27.91 -31.17 1.46
N LEU A 526 29.12 -31.45 0.96
CA LEU A 526 29.77 -30.65 -0.09
C LEU A 526 30.37 -31.55 -1.17
N SER A 527 30.33 -31.06 -2.41
CA SER A 527 30.91 -31.68 -3.60
C SER A 527 32.39 -31.29 -3.78
N ALA A 528 33.17 -32.10 -4.49
CA ALA A 528 34.59 -31.83 -4.72
C ALA A 528 34.82 -30.50 -5.47
N GLY A 529 35.46 -29.55 -4.81
CA GLY A 529 35.72 -28.19 -5.32
C GLY A 529 34.63 -27.17 -5.03
N GLU A 530 33.55 -27.56 -4.35
CA GLU A 530 32.53 -26.66 -3.83
C GLU A 530 33.12 -25.77 -2.71
N THR A 531 32.72 -24.50 -2.67
CA THR A 531 33.21 -23.53 -1.68
C THR A 531 32.06 -23.06 -0.81
N VAL A 532 32.29 -22.92 0.49
CA VAL A 532 31.37 -22.27 1.43
C VAL A 532 32.07 -21.12 2.15
N VAL A 533 31.27 -20.16 2.62
CA VAL A 533 31.70 -19.15 3.59
C VAL A 533 31.16 -19.50 4.96
N ILE A 534 32.02 -19.51 5.98
CA ILE A 534 31.65 -19.64 7.39
C ILE A 534 31.72 -18.24 8.02
N VAL A 535 30.62 -17.78 8.61
CA VAL A 535 30.52 -16.55 9.39
C VAL A 535 30.47 -16.94 10.86
N LEU A 536 31.37 -16.39 11.68
CA LEU A 536 31.37 -16.57 13.14
C LEU A 536 31.05 -15.24 13.82
N ASP A 537 30.01 -15.22 14.65
CA ASP A 537 29.53 -14.05 15.39
C ASP A 537 29.19 -14.40 16.87
N THR A 538 28.69 -13.42 17.64
CA THR A 538 28.34 -13.54 19.07
C THR A 538 27.20 -12.63 19.51
N TYR A 539 26.45 -13.06 20.53
CA TYR A 539 25.51 -12.21 21.27
C TYR A 539 26.23 -11.23 22.23
N GLU A 540 26.85 -10.19 21.69
CA GLU A 540 27.56 -9.08 22.35
C GLU A 540 28.91 -9.43 23.03
N GLU A 541 29.31 -10.70 23.08
CA GLU A 541 30.58 -11.10 23.70
C GLU A 541 31.79 -10.92 22.76
N THR A 542 32.91 -10.42 23.29
CA THR A 542 34.20 -10.38 22.57
C THR A 542 35.25 -11.27 23.23
N GLY A 543 36.13 -11.87 22.42
CA GLY A 543 37.17 -12.78 22.88
C GLY A 543 37.77 -13.61 21.75
N THR A 544 38.25 -14.82 22.07
CA THR A 544 38.90 -15.70 21.09
C THR A 544 38.03 -16.89 20.71
N TYR A 545 37.80 -17.10 19.42
CA TYR A 545 37.18 -18.31 18.88
C TYR A 545 38.21 -19.31 18.35
N GLN A 546 37.79 -20.57 18.27
CA GLN A 546 38.48 -21.66 17.57
C GLN A 546 37.48 -22.32 16.62
N LEU A 547 37.88 -22.56 15.37
CA LEU A 547 37.10 -23.30 14.37
C LEU A 547 37.93 -24.52 13.92
N GLU A 548 37.43 -25.72 14.18
CA GLU A 548 37.97 -26.96 13.60
C GLU A 548 37.12 -27.38 12.40
N ILE A 549 37.77 -27.69 11.27
CA ILE A 549 37.13 -28.21 10.06
C ILE A 549 37.66 -29.61 9.83
N ARG A 550 36.78 -30.62 9.82
CA ARG A 550 37.13 -32.01 9.55
C ARG A 550 36.08 -32.69 8.68
N GLU A 551 36.52 -33.60 7.81
CA GLU A 551 35.62 -34.51 7.11
C GLU A 551 34.94 -35.43 8.14
N ALA A 552 33.61 -35.47 8.13
CA ALA A 552 32.80 -36.35 8.96
C ALA A 552 32.73 -37.74 8.32
N SER A 553 32.78 -38.78 9.15
CA SER A 553 32.74 -40.16 8.68
C SER A 553 31.32 -40.53 8.22
N CYS A 554 31.04 -40.41 6.91
CA CYS A 554 29.74 -40.78 6.34
C CYS A 554 29.94 -41.67 5.08
N PRO A 555 29.35 -42.88 5.01
CA PRO A 555 28.63 -43.59 6.08
C PRO A 555 29.54 -43.87 7.29
N VAL A 556 28.96 -43.91 8.48
CA VAL A 556 29.65 -44.34 9.71
C VAL A 556 29.93 -45.85 9.67
N ILE A 557 28.99 -46.66 9.17
CA ILE A 557 29.03 -48.13 9.22
C ILE A 557 28.67 -48.75 7.85
N ASP A 558 29.43 -49.75 7.41
CA ASP A 558 29.13 -50.54 6.21
C ASP A 558 28.39 -51.84 6.59
N LEU A 559 27.12 -51.98 6.16
CA LEU A 559 26.29 -53.18 6.31
C LEU A 559 26.56 -54.24 5.23
N GLY A 560 27.32 -53.90 4.19
CA GLY A 560 27.55 -54.73 3.01
C GLY A 560 26.25 -55.08 2.27
N SER A 561 26.20 -56.31 1.75
CA SER A 561 25.13 -56.79 0.86
C SER A 561 24.40 -58.05 1.36
N THR A 562 24.23 -58.17 2.68
CA THR A 562 23.46 -59.29 3.27
C THR A 562 22.02 -58.88 3.51
N ALA A 563 21.07 -59.61 2.93
CA ALA A 563 19.66 -59.50 3.31
C ALA A 563 19.01 -60.90 3.39
N PRO A 564 18.11 -61.16 4.36
CA PRO A 564 17.77 -60.29 5.49
C PRO A 564 18.90 -60.22 6.53
N GLN A 565 18.99 -59.11 7.25
CA GLN A 565 19.88 -58.91 8.40
C GLN A 565 19.27 -57.97 9.45
N THR A 566 19.78 -58.01 10.68
CA THR A 566 19.39 -57.07 11.75
C THR A 566 20.65 -56.63 12.49
N VAL A 567 20.75 -55.33 12.77
CA VAL A 567 21.79 -54.71 13.59
C VAL A 567 21.18 -53.98 14.78
N THR A 568 21.99 -53.73 15.81
CA THR A 568 21.59 -53.04 17.03
C THR A 568 22.75 -52.19 17.52
N GLY A 569 22.46 -51.00 18.06
CA GLY A 569 23.45 -50.09 18.62
C GLY A 569 22.76 -48.97 19.39
N THR A 570 23.49 -47.88 19.64
CA THR A 570 22.92 -46.62 20.14
C THR A 570 23.37 -45.48 19.25
N THR A 571 22.52 -44.45 19.08
CA THR A 571 22.93 -43.19 18.46
C THR A 571 23.72 -42.28 19.41
N ASP A 572 23.76 -42.59 20.71
CA ASP A 572 24.48 -41.81 21.72
C ASP A 572 25.94 -41.52 21.34
N GLY A 573 26.28 -40.23 21.19
CA GLY A 573 27.65 -39.77 20.99
C GLY A 573 28.15 -39.80 19.53
N PHE A 574 27.28 -40.12 18.58
CA PHE A 574 27.50 -39.75 17.18
C PHE A 574 27.18 -38.26 16.94
N PRO A 575 27.70 -37.66 15.87
CA PRO A 575 27.22 -36.36 15.39
C PRO A 575 25.87 -36.53 14.66
N ASP A 576 25.06 -35.47 14.73
CA ASP A 576 24.04 -35.15 13.72
C ASP A 576 24.78 -34.80 12.41
N LEU A 577 24.45 -35.40 11.26
CA LEU A 577 25.18 -35.22 9.98
C LEU A 577 24.29 -34.85 8.79
N LEU A 578 23.07 -35.37 8.74
CA LEU A 578 22.17 -35.35 7.59
C LEU A 578 20.76 -34.99 8.02
N GLU A 579 20.24 -33.91 7.44
CA GLU A 579 18.84 -33.53 7.57
C GLU A 579 17.96 -34.52 6.77
N PRO A 580 17.00 -35.21 7.43
CA PRO A 580 16.05 -36.10 6.76
C PRO A 580 15.00 -35.28 6.00
N SER A 581 14.45 -35.84 4.92
CA SER A 581 13.38 -35.17 4.16
C SER A 581 12.02 -35.17 4.87
N CYS A 582 11.89 -35.88 6.00
CA CYS A 582 10.70 -35.96 6.82
C CYS A 582 11.07 -35.83 8.31
N GLY A 583 10.50 -34.85 9.00
CA GLY A 583 10.87 -34.49 10.37
C GLY A 583 11.98 -33.42 10.43
N TYR A 584 12.49 -33.17 11.63
CA TYR A 584 13.55 -32.19 11.89
C TYR A 584 14.80 -32.92 12.43
N SER A 585 15.97 -32.76 11.81
CA SER A 585 17.22 -33.21 12.43
C SER A 585 17.60 -32.31 13.61
N GLY A 586 17.80 -32.90 14.78
CA GLY A 586 18.29 -32.19 15.95
C GLY A 586 18.96 -33.11 16.98
N ALA A 587 19.32 -34.33 16.57
CA ALA A 587 19.81 -35.37 17.45
C ALA A 587 21.00 -36.13 16.86
N PRO A 588 21.76 -36.87 17.69
CA PRO A 588 22.73 -37.83 17.20
C PRO A 588 22.08 -38.90 16.32
N GLU A 589 22.64 -39.14 15.14
CA GLU A 589 22.18 -40.18 14.20
C GLU A 589 23.25 -41.27 13.95
N VAL A 590 22.86 -42.35 13.26
CA VAL A 590 23.82 -43.33 12.72
C VAL A 590 23.55 -43.60 11.24
N THR A 591 24.55 -43.28 10.40
CA THR A 591 24.50 -43.53 8.96
C THR A 591 25.13 -44.86 8.56
N TYR A 592 24.37 -45.65 7.82
CA TYR A 592 24.76 -46.94 7.26
C TYR A 592 24.94 -46.88 5.75
N ARG A 593 25.83 -47.71 5.19
CA ARG A 593 25.81 -48.05 3.77
C ARG A 593 25.29 -49.46 3.58
N PHE A 594 24.39 -49.64 2.62
CA PHE A 594 23.90 -50.94 2.17
C PHE A 594 24.03 -51.05 0.65
N THR A 595 24.40 -52.23 0.15
CA THR A 595 24.45 -52.52 -1.29
C THR A 595 23.53 -53.69 -1.60
N ALA A 596 22.53 -53.48 -2.48
CA ALA A 596 21.54 -54.49 -2.82
C ALA A 596 22.17 -55.71 -3.52
N PRO A 597 22.09 -56.94 -2.96
CA PRO A 597 22.67 -58.14 -3.59
C PRO A 597 21.97 -58.63 -4.85
N ALA A 598 20.75 -58.17 -5.14
CA ALA A 598 19.98 -58.48 -6.36
C ALA A 598 18.87 -57.44 -6.55
N ASP A 599 18.22 -57.43 -7.71
CA ASP A 599 17.00 -56.65 -7.92
C ASP A 599 15.92 -57.11 -6.92
N GLY A 600 15.28 -56.18 -6.20
CA GLY A 600 14.30 -56.55 -5.16
C GLY A 600 13.67 -55.37 -4.45
N LEU A 601 12.61 -55.68 -3.69
CA LEU A 601 12.04 -54.77 -2.71
C LEU A 601 12.81 -54.91 -1.39
N TYR A 602 13.41 -53.82 -0.92
CA TYR A 602 14.14 -53.77 0.33
C TYR A 602 13.36 -52.94 1.35
N THR A 603 13.20 -53.48 2.55
CA THR A 603 12.54 -52.83 3.67
C THR A 603 13.54 -52.62 4.80
N PHE A 604 13.68 -51.37 5.22
CA PHE A 604 14.45 -50.93 6.38
C PHE A 604 13.45 -50.59 7.50
N ASP A 605 13.61 -51.21 8.66
CA ASP A 605 12.57 -51.22 9.71
C ASP A 605 13.24 -51.06 11.08
N THR A 606 12.82 -50.05 11.86
CA THR A 606 13.39 -49.77 13.19
C THR A 606 12.61 -50.39 14.35
N GLU A 607 11.65 -51.30 14.08
CA GLU A 607 10.85 -51.99 15.09
C GLU A 607 11.73 -52.58 16.22
N GLY A 608 11.44 -52.17 17.46
CA GLY A 608 12.18 -52.59 18.65
C GLY A 608 13.24 -51.60 19.14
N SER A 609 13.37 -50.44 18.49
CA SER A 609 14.10 -49.28 19.02
C SER A 609 13.45 -48.71 20.29
N THR A 610 14.23 -48.00 21.11
CA THR A 610 13.83 -47.55 22.45
C THR A 610 13.41 -46.08 22.55
N PHE A 611 13.51 -45.37 21.43
CA PHE A 611 13.18 -43.97 21.26
C PHE A 611 12.39 -43.80 19.96
N ASP A 612 11.82 -42.61 19.81
CA ASP A 612 11.12 -42.14 18.61
C ASP A 612 12.14 -42.03 17.47
N THR A 613 11.96 -42.70 16.32
CA THR A 613 13.00 -42.71 15.26
C THR A 613 12.54 -42.00 14.01
N VAL A 614 13.48 -41.37 13.31
CA VAL A 614 13.38 -40.97 11.90
C VAL A 614 14.30 -41.86 11.07
N LEU A 615 13.87 -42.27 9.88
CA LEU A 615 14.64 -43.11 8.97
C LEU A 615 14.63 -42.53 7.54
N ASP A 616 15.78 -42.06 7.07
CA ASP A 616 15.98 -41.55 5.70
C ASP A 616 16.89 -42.48 4.89
N VAL A 617 16.49 -42.83 3.67
CA VAL A 617 17.28 -43.64 2.74
C VAL A 617 17.66 -42.81 1.53
N ARG A 618 18.97 -42.59 1.33
CA ARG A 618 19.56 -41.70 0.31
C ARG A 618 20.32 -42.46 -0.77
N SER A 619 20.42 -41.87 -1.96
CA SER A 619 21.05 -42.49 -3.13
C SER A 619 22.59 -42.44 -3.09
N GLY A 620 23.26 -43.59 -2.96
CA GLY A 620 24.70 -43.77 -3.21
C GLY A 620 25.68 -43.17 -2.20
N SER A 621 25.50 -41.91 -1.82
CA SER A 621 26.35 -41.11 -0.93
C SER A 621 25.51 -40.28 0.04
N CYS A 622 26.16 -39.72 1.06
CA CYS A 622 25.50 -38.85 2.03
C CYS A 622 25.12 -37.47 1.44
N THR A 623 25.79 -37.07 0.36
CA THR A 623 25.42 -35.94 -0.51
C THR A 623 24.32 -36.29 -1.52
N GLY A 624 23.89 -37.55 -1.59
CA GLY A 624 22.84 -37.99 -2.49
C GLY A 624 21.45 -37.53 -2.02
N PRO A 625 20.49 -37.39 -2.95
CA PRO A 625 19.11 -37.08 -2.59
C PRO A 625 18.52 -38.19 -1.73
N SER A 626 17.60 -37.79 -0.83
CA SER A 626 16.67 -38.73 -0.19
C SER A 626 15.86 -39.43 -1.28
N LEU A 627 15.77 -40.75 -1.18
CA LEU A 627 14.92 -41.59 -2.03
C LEU A 627 13.57 -41.84 -1.35
N ARG A 628 13.58 -41.95 -0.02
CA ARG A 628 12.40 -42.09 0.84
C ARG A 628 12.78 -41.90 2.30
N CYS A 629 11.91 -41.23 3.05
CA CYS A 629 12.02 -41.02 4.49
C CYS A 629 10.73 -41.47 5.19
N ASN A 630 10.84 -41.87 6.46
CA ASN A 630 9.69 -42.11 7.34
C ASN A 630 10.04 -41.72 8.80
N ASP A 631 9.18 -40.95 9.46
CA ASP A 631 9.22 -40.71 10.91
C ASP A 631 8.50 -41.89 11.59
N ASP A 632 7.19 -41.80 11.82
CA ASP A 632 6.34 -42.85 12.39
C ASP A 632 5.80 -43.87 11.38
N VAL A 633 5.68 -45.15 11.76
CA VAL A 633 5.01 -46.20 10.95
C VAL A 633 3.49 -46.00 10.85
N ASP A 634 2.88 -45.25 11.78
CA ASP A 634 1.49 -44.83 11.66
C ASP A 634 1.35 -43.31 11.77
N PRO A 635 0.50 -42.66 10.93
CA PRO A 635 0.28 -41.21 11.00
C PRO A 635 -0.40 -40.71 12.28
N SER A 636 -0.67 -41.58 13.27
CA SER A 636 -1.26 -41.20 14.55
C SER A 636 -0.26 -41.09 15.69
N GLY A 637 1.02 -41.45 15.46
CA GLY A 637 2.07 -41.46 16.46
C GLY A 637 1.86 -42.47 17.59
N GLU A 638 1.07 -43.54 17.35
CA GLU A 638 0.96 -44.64 18.32
C GLU A 638 2.16 -45.60 18.23
N VAL A 639 2.78 -45.73 17.06
CA VAL A 639 4.00 -46.49 16.78
C VAL A 639 5.15 -45.57 16.35
N THR A 640 5.92 -45.13 17.35
CA THR A 640 7.08 -44.23 17.23
C THR A 640 8.35 -44.91 16.69
N THR A 641 8.20 -45.74 15.66
CA THR A 641 9.33 -46.41 14.99
C THR A 641 9.10 -46.37 13.50
N SER A 642 10.15 -46.09 12.74
CA SER A 642 10.12 -45.86 11.31
C SER A 642 10.21 -47.13 10.47
N LYS A 643 9.70 -47.02 9.24
CA LYS A 643 9.87 -48.05 8.22
C LYS A 643 9.88 -47.44 6.83
N VAL A 644 10.90 -47.80 6.04
CA VAL A 644 11.05 -47.38 4.66
C VAL A 644 11.15 -48.61 3.77
N SER A 645 10.38 -48.66 2.68
CA SER A 645 10.47 -49.72 1.67
C SER A 645 10.70 -49.11 0.29
N LEU A 646 11.66 -49.64 -0.47
CA LEU A 646 11.98 -49.16 -1.82
C LEU A 646 12.54 -50.26 -2.71
N LEU A 647 12.36 -50.10 -4.02
CA LEU A 647 12.95 -50.96 -5.04
C LEU A 647 14.43 -50.60 -5.23
N LEU A 648 15.32 -51.58 -5.11
CA LEU A 648 16.75 -51.43 -5.41
C LEU A 648 17.18 -52.43 -6.48
N SER A 649 17.99 -51.96 -7.42
CA SER A 649 18.65 -52.79 -8.44
C SER A 649 19.87 -53.52 -7.88
N ALA A 650 20.26 -54.64 -8.49
CA ALA A 650 21.49 -55.35 -8.13
C ALA A 650 22.72 -54.44 -8.18
N ASP A 651 23.58 -54.54 -7.16
CA ASP A 651 24.76 -53.69 -6.91
C ASP A 651 24.47 -52.18 -6.67
N GLN A 652 23.20 -51.75 -6.64
CA GLN A 652 22.83 -50.39 -6.20
C GLN A 652 23.19 -50.19 -4.73
N THR A 653 23.77 -49.03 -4.42
CA THR A 653 24.19 -48.69 -3.06
C THR A 653 23.36 -47.52 -2.55
N VAL A 654 22.94 -47.60 -1.29
CA VAL A 654 22.18 -46.55 -0.57
C VAL A 654 22.85 -46.23 0.76
N ILE A 655 22.61 -45.01 1.24
CA ILE A 655 22.89 -44.60 2.62
C ILE A 655 21.58 -44.67 3.40
N VAL A 656 21.61 -45.16 4.64
CA VAL A 656 20.45 -45.25 5.53
C VAL A 656 20.80 -44.50 6.81
N SER A 657 20.17 -43.34 7.01
CA SER A 657 20.22 -42.55 8.25
C SER A 657 19.17 -43.06 9.22
N LEU A 658 19.57 -43.28 10.47
CA LEU A 658 18.68 -43.54 11.59
C LEU A 658 18.92 -42.46 12.64
N ASP A 659 17.94 -41.57 12.81
CA ASP A 659 17.98 -40.34 13.60
C ASP A 659 16.74 -40.21 14.52
N SER A 660 16.50 -39.05 15.14
CA SER A 660 15.21 -38.62 15.67
C SER A 660 15.09 -37.10 15.80
N ASN A 661 13.85 -36.62 15.98
CA ASN A 661 13.56 -35.19 16.18
C ASN A 661 14.27 -34.52 17.39
N SER A 662 14.64 -35.24 18.46
CA SER A 662 15.24 -34.62 19.67
C SER A 662 15.92 -35.55 20.70
N THR A 663 16.03 -36.84 20.42
CA THR A 663 16.47 -37.85 21.40
C THR A 663 17.55 -38.79 20.87
N SER A 664 18.22 -39.51 21.75
CA SER A 664 19.17 -40.56 21.37
C SER A 664 19.00 -41.76 22.29
N GLY A 665 19.35 -42.94 21.79
CA GLY A 665 19.20 -44.17 22.55
C GLY A 665 19.49 -45.43 21.75
N GLU A 666 19.17 -46.58 22.34
CA GLU A 666 19.39 -47.89 21.74
C GLU A 666 18.36 -48.17 20.63
N TYR A 667 18.83 -48.52 19.44
CA TYR A 667 18.01 -48.86 18.26
C TYR A 667 18.16 -50.33 17.86
N MET A 668 17.20 -50.80 17.10
CA MET A 668 17.29 -51.98 16.25
C MET A 668 17.01 -51.55 14.81
N LEU A 669 17.82 -51.98 13.84
CA LEU A 669 17.56 -51.77 12.41
C LEU A 669 17.56 -53.13 11.72
N SER A 670 16.41 -53.50 11.14
CA SER A 670 16.24 -54.71 10.34
C SER A 670 16.17 -54.34 8.86
N VAL A 671 16.94 -55.06 8.04
CA VAL A 671 16.89 -55.00 6.58
C VAL A 671 16.30 -56.31 6.07
N ALA A 672 15.15 -56.25 5.42
CA ALA A 672 14.52 -57.38 4.74
C ALA A 672 14.62 -57.22 3.22
N GLN A 673 14.68 -58.34 2.51
CA GLN A 673 14.57 -58.38 1.04
C GLN A 673 13.39 -59.27 0.65
N GLN A 674 12.60 -58.79 -0.30
CA GLN A 674 11.57 -59.54 -1.00
C GLN A 674 11.84 -59.48 -2.51
N ASP A 675 11.29 -60.41 -3.28
CA ASP A 675 11.28 -60.28 -4.74
C ASP A 675 10.55 -58.98 -5.10
N ALA A 676 11.07 -58.20 -6.05
CA ALA A 676 10.40 -56.97 -6.49
C ALA A 676 8.98 -57.31 -7.00
N PRO A 677 7.93 -56.60 -6.52
CA PRO A 677 6.61 -56.72 -7.14
C PRO A 677 6.69 -56.40 -8.64
N PRO A 678 5.89 -57.06 -9.49
CA PRO A 678 5.90 -56.80 -10.92
C PRO A 678 5.46 -55.35 -11.17
N CYS A 679 6.26 -54.60 -11.92
CA CYS A 679 5.90 -53.29 -12.43
C CYS A 679 5.73 -53.37 -13.96
N PRO A 680 4.63 -52.85 -14.53
CA PRO A 680 3.41 -52.47 -13.81
C PRO A 680 2.73 -53.68 -13.16
N LEU A 681 1.98 -53.47 -12.07
CA LEU A 681 1.22 -54.53 -11.40
C LEU A 681 0.11 -55.09 -12.31
N ILE A 682 -0.51 -54.22 -13.12
CA ILE A 682 -1.65 -54.51 -13.98
C ILE A 682 -1.38 -53.97 -15.39
N GLU A 683 -1.75 -54.70 -16.43
CA GLU A 683 -1.66 -54.24 -17.82
C GLU A 683 -3.05 -53.85 -18.35
N LEU A 684 -3.21 -52.60 -18.79
CA LEU A 684 -4.44 -52.10 -19.41
C LEU A 684 -4.54 -52.52 -20.87
N ALA A 685 -5.74 -52.40 -21.46
CA ALA A 685 -5.90 -52.61 -22.89
C ALA A 685 -5.53 -51.34 -23.67
N SER A 686 -4.94 -51.46 -24.85
CA SER A 686 -4.78 -50.33 -25.80
C SER A 686 -6.10 -49.95 -26.48
N THR A 687 -7.24 -50.04 -25.79
CA THR A 687 -8.57 -49.66 -26.33
C THR A 687 -9.12 -48.55 -25.46
N VAL A 688 -9.38 -47.40 -26.07
CA VAL A 688 -9.89 -46.20 -25.41
C VAL A 688 -11.23 -45.75 -26.04
N PRO A 689 -12.13 -45.12 -25.29
CA PRO A 689 -12.08 -44.94 -23.84
C PRO A 689 -12.29 -46.27 -23.09
N GLN A 690 -11.64 -46.39 -21.93
CA GLN A 690 -11.80 -47.51 -20.99
C GLN A 690 -11.90 -47.00 -19.55
N THR A 691 -12.58 -47.78 -18.72
CA THR A 691 -12.67 -47.58 -17.27
C THR A 691 -12.37 -48.91 -16.59
N VAL A 692 -11.51 -48.89 -15.58
CA VAL A 692 -11.18 -50.03 -14.71
C VAL A 692 -11.52 -49.65 -13.28
N THR A 693 -11.99 -50.62 -12.49
CA THR A 693 -12.08 -50.48 -11.03
C THR A 693 -10.81 -51.03 -10.43
N GLY A 694 -10.06 -50.17 -9.75
CA GLY A 694 -8.85 -50.50 -9.02
C GLY A 694 -9.06 -50.46 -7.52
N SER A 695 -8.06 -50.90 -6.78
CA SER A 695 -7.97 -50.73 -5.33
C SER A 695 -6.51 -50.65 -4.96
N ASN A 696 -6.18 -49.76 -4.01
CA ASN A 696 -4.85 -49.71 -3.42
C ASN A 696 -4.76 -50.43 -2.06
N GLU A 697 -5.88 -50.93 -1.52
CA GLU A 697 -5.92 -51.61 -0.23
C GLU A 697 -4.93 -52.79 -0.15
N GLY A 698 -3.93 -52.67 0.72
CA GLY A 698 -2.94 -53.72 0.99
C GLY A 698 -1.84 -53.91 -0.05
N TYR A 699 -1.65 -52.95 -0.96
CA TYR A 699 -0.39 -52.83 -1.72
C TYR A 699 0.64 -52.03 -0.91
N PRO A 700 1.95 -52.27 -1.08
CA PRO A 700 2.97 -51.40 -0.51
C PRO A 700 2.99 -50.05 -1.24
N ASP A 701 3.13 -48.97 -0.49
CA ASP A 701 3.69 -47.71 -0.97
C ASP A 701 5.14 -47.96 -1.46
N LEU A 702 5.50 -47.59 -2.70
CA LEU A 702 6.82 -47.87 -3.31
C LEU A 702 7.46 -46.71 -4.07
N MET A 703 6.66 -45.92 -4.78
CA MET A 703 7.03 -44.66 -5.40
C MET A 703 6.41 -43.52 -4.60
N THR A 704 7.15 -42.44 -4.43
CA THR A 704 6.58 -41.19 -3.90
C THR A 704 6.35 -40.26 -5.09
N PRO A 705 5.11 -39.80 -5.34
CA PRO A 705 4.83 -38.82 -6.39
C PRO A 705 5.42 -37.45 -6.02
N GLU A 706 5.69 -36.60 -7.01
CA GLU A 706 6.20 -35.23 -6.78
C GLU A 706 5.12 -34.28 -6.21
N CYS A 707 3.85 -34.69 -6.23
CA CYS A 707 2.68 -33.98 -5.72
C CYS A 707 1.92 -34.86 -4.72
N GLY A 708 1.54 -34.26 -3.59
CA GLY A 708 0.99 -35.00 -2.43
C GLY A 708 2.09 -35.74 -1.64
N SER A 709 1.70 -36.48 -0.60
CA SER A 709 2.66 -37.25 0.23
C SER A 709 2.88 -38.69 -0.26
N GLY A 710 1.91 -39.27 -0.98
CA GLY A 710 1.93 -40.66 -1.43
C GLY A 710 2.00 -41.69 -0.29
N SER A 711 1.36 -41.39 0.84
CA SER A 711 1.55 -42.16 2.08
C SER A 711 0.70 -43.43 2.21
N GLY A 712 -0.08 -43.77 1.17
CA GLY A 712 -0.94 -44.97 1.14
C GLY A 712 -0.42 -46.04 0.19
N GLY A 713 -1.07 -47.19 0.16
CA GLY A 713 -0.74 -48.24 -0.82
C GLY A 713 -0.78 -47.73 -2.27
N GLU A 714 0.06 -48.31 -3.13
CA GLU A 714 0.23 -47.92 -4.53
C GLU A 714 -0.24 -49.03 -5.47
N ALA A 715 -0.96 -48.69 -6.55
CA ALA A 715 -1.26 -49.65 -7.61
C ALA A 715 -0.93 -49.10 -9.01
N THR A 716 -0.10 -49.85 -9.75
CA THR A 716 0.49 -49.43 -11.03
C THR A 716 -0.08 -50.14 -12.25
N TYR A 717 -0.26 -49.37 -13.32
CA TYR A 717 -0.92 -49.78 -14.55
C TYR A 717 -0.06 -49.49 -15.78
N GLY A 718 0.19 -50.50 -16.61
CA GLY A 718 0.79 -50.33 -17.93
C GLY A 718 -0.25 -49.86 -18.93
N PHE A 719 0.06 -48.82 -19.70
CA PHE A 719 -0.76 -48.41 -20.83
C PHE A 719 0.12 -48.21 -22.08
N THR A 720 -0.24 -48.87 -23.18
CA THR A 720 0.36 -48.65 -24.50
C THR A 720 -0.61 -47.91 -25.41
N ALA A 721 -0.20 -46.73 -25.89
CA ALA A 721 -1.02 -45.84 -26.72
C ALA A 721 -1.34 -46.47 -28.09
N PRO A 722 -2.63 -46.57 -28.51
CA PRO A 722 -3.01 -47.14 -29.80
C PRO A 722 -2.74 -46.25 -31.03
N ALA A 723 -2.57 -44.95 -30.84
CA ALA A 723 -2.34 -43.94 -31.89
C ALA A 723 -1.67 -42.68 -31.31
N ASP A 724 -1.06 -41.86 -32.16
CA ASP A 724 -0.54 -40.54 -31.77
C ASP A 724 -1.70 -39.66 -31.23
N GLY A 725 -1.49 -38.94 -30.13
CA GLY A 725 -2.43 -37.92 -29.63
C GLY A 725 -2.43 -37.75 -28.11
N TYR A 726 -3.31 -36.88 -27.61
CA TYR A 726 -3.53 -36.68 -26.18
C TYR A 726 -4.40 -37.78 -25.57
N TYR A 727 -4.12 -38.14 -24.32
CA TYR A 727 -4.87 -39.11 -23.53
C TYR A 727 -5.23 -38.54 -22.17
N THR A 728 -6.53 -38.48 -21.85
CA THR A 728 -7.01 -38.15 -20.50
C THR A 728 -6.87 -39.40 -19.63
N ILE A 729 -6.17 -39.29 -18.52
CA ILE A 729 -6.10 -40.31 -17.48
C ILE A 729 -6.73 -39.69 -16.24
N ASP A 730 -7.80 -40.25 -15.70
CA ASP A 730 -8.47 -39.67 -14.53
C ASP A 730 -9.08 -40.71 -13.58
N THR A 731 -9.25 -40.33 -12.32
CA THR A 731 -9.86 -41.16 -11.27
C THR A 731 -11.31 -40.75 -10.97
N VAL A 732 -11.97 -40.05 -11.90
CA VAL A 732 -13.33 -39.51 -11.71
C VAL A 732 -14.32 -40.62 -11.38
N GLY A 733 -15.03 -40.44 -10.26
CA GLY A 733 -16.00 -41.40 -9.73
C GLY A 733 -15.47 -42.28 -8.58
N SER A 734 -14.25 -42.00 -8.10
CA SER A 734 -13.68 -42.63 -6.91
C SER A 734 -14.36 -42.18 -5.62
N ALA A 735 -14.27 -43.01 -4.58
CA ALA A 735 -14.84 -42.75 -3.26
C ALA A 735 -13.77 -42.40 -2.19
N ILE A 736 -12.51 -42.48 -2.58
CA ILE A 736 -11.32 -42.12 -1.82
C ILE A 736 -10.62 -40.96 -2.54
N GLU A 737 -9.82 -40.22 -1.78
CA GLU A 737 -8.78 -39.33 -2.30
C GLU A 737 -7.75 -40.14 -3.11
N THR A 738 -7.24 -39.59 -4.20
CA THR A 738 -6.32 -40.29 -5.11
C THR A 738 -5.27 -39.33 -5.63
N ILE A 739 -4.00 -39.72 -5.60
CA ILE A 739 -2.92 -39.08 -6.35
C ILE A 739 -2.69 -39.91 -7.61
N LEU A 740 -2.54 -39.24 -8.75
CA LEU A 740 -2.33 -39.88 -10.04
C LEU A 740 -0.99 -39.41 -10.60
N SER A 741 -0.11 -40.33 -11.02
CA SER A 741 1.14 -39.98 -11.67
C SER A 741 1.49 -40.87 -12.85
N VAL A 742 2.34 -40.36 -13.75
CA VAL A 742 2.71 -41.02 -15.01
C VAL A 742 4.23 -41.03 -15.19
N ARG A 743 4.77 -42.18 -15.59
CA ARG A 743 6.20 -42.41 -15.82
C ARG A 743 6.45 -43.10 -17.16
N GLU A 744 7.47 -42.66 -17.90
CA GLU A 744 7.92 -43.35 -19.12
C GLU A 744 8.65 -44.66 -18.77
N GLY A 745 8.31 -45.76 -19.44
CA GLY A 745 9.11 -47.01 -19.41
C GLY A 745 9.02 -47.91 -18.16
N GLY A 746 8.86 -47.39 -16.94
CA GLY A 746 8.77 -48.21 -15.72
C GLY A 746 8.71 -47.47 -14.38
N CYS A 747 8.41 -48.19 -13.28
CA CYS A 747 8.31 -47.63 -11.91
C CYS A 747 9.65 -47.15 -11.31
N GLY A 748 10.78 -47.49 -11.93
CA GLY A 748 12.11 -47.02 -11.52
C GLY A 748 12.61 -45.83 -12.36
N GLU A 749 11.80 -45.34 -13.29
CA GLU A 749 12.12 -44.24 -14.19
C GLU A 749 11.54 -42.92 -13.64
N VAL A 750 11.92 -41.82 -14.29
CA VAL A 750 11.57 -40.45 -13.86
C VAL A 750 10.07 -40.20 -14.02
N GLU A 751 9.47 -39.51 -13.04
CA GLU A 751 8.09 -39.06 -13.13
C GLU A 751 7.98 -37.96 -14.20
N THR A 752 6.95 -38.07 -15.04
CA THR A 752 6.76 -37.17 -16.18
C THR A 752 5.67 -36.13 -15.90
N ASP A 753 4.65 -36.54 -15.14
CA ASP A 753 3.51 -35.72 -14.78
C ASP A 753 2.80 -36.33 -13.55
N CYS A 754 2.21 -35.51 -12.69
CA CYS A 754 1.44 -35.96 -11.53
C CYS A 754 0.41 -34.91 -11.06
N VAL A 755 -0.68 -35.36 -10.43
CA VAL A 755 -1.71 -34.48 -9.87
C VAL A 755 -2.37 -35.07 -8.63
N ASP A 756 -2.67 -34.19 -7.67
CA ASP A 756 -3.60 -34.43 -6.57
C ASP A 756 -4.84 -33.52 -6.72
N GLY A 757 -5.92 -34.12 -7.21
CA GLY A 757 -7.26 -33.52 -7.31
C GLY A 757 -8.23 -34.09 -6.26
N GLY A 758 -7.72 -34.58 -5.13
CA GLY A 758 -8.52 -35.23 -4.10
C GLY A 758 -9.23 -36.47 -4.66
N THR A 759 -10.56 -36.54 -4.54
CA THR A 759 -11.37 -37.71 -4.99
C THR A 759 -11.50 -37.88 -6.51
N ALA A 760 -10.87 -37.02 -7.32
CA ALA A 760 -11.01 -37.01 -8.78
C ALA A 760 -9.81 -36.39 -9.51
N SER A 761 -8.62 -36.96 -9.30
CA SER A 761 -7.38 -36.60 -10.01
C SER A 761 -7.46 -36.85 -11.52
N ARG A 762 -6.87 -35.95 -12.32
CA ARG A 762 -6.91 -36.00 -13.79
C ARG A 762 -5.65 -35.41 -14.43
N LEU A 763 -5.02 -36.20 -15.29
CA LEU A 763 -3.89 -35.82 -16.15
C LEU A 763 -4.28 -35.85 -17.64
N LEU A 764 -3.54 -35.09 -18.45
CA LEU A 764 -3.63 -35.14 -19.91
C LEU A 764 -2.23 -35.25 -20.52
N VAL A 765 -1.87 -36.44 -20.99
CA VAL A 765 -0.54 -36.71 -21.56
C VAL A 765 -0.58 -36.89 -23.07
N TRP A 766 0.38 -36.31 -23.80
CA TRP A 766 0.60 -36.68 -25.21
C TRP A 766 1.36 -38.00 -25.28
N LEU A 767 0.94 -38.92 -26.15
CA LEU A 767 1.65 -40.18 -26.40
C LEU A 767 1.72 -40.51 -27.90
N ASP A 768 2.86 -41.02 -28.35
CA ASP A 768 3.08 -41.51 -29.71
C ASP A 768 2.52 -42.95 -29.89
N ALA A 769 2.15 -43.33 -31.11
CA ALA A 769 1.57 -44.65 -31.38
C ALA A 769 2.52 -45.82 -31.03
N GLY A 770 2.15 -46.58 -30.00
CA GLY A 770 2.91 -47.73 -29.50
C GLY A 770 3.89 -47.38 -28.38
N GLU A 771 3.90 -46.13 -27.90
CA GLU A 771 4.54 -45.72 -26.65
C GLU A 771 3.87 -46.38 -25.45
N THR A 772 4.65 -46.66 -24.39
CA THR A 772 4.17 -47.32 -23.16
C THR A 772 4.58 -46.53 -21.94
N ILE A 773 3.60 -46.19 -21.12
CA ILE A 773 3.75 -45.53 -19.82
C ILE A 773 3.35 -46.46 -18.67
N VAL A 774 3.84 -46.16 -17.48
CA VAL A 774 3.28 -46.64 -16.21
C VAL A 774 2.47 -45.51 -15.58
N ILE A 775 1.23 -45.81 -15.22
CA ILE A 775 0.33 -44.94 -14.47
C ILE A 775 0.34 -45.44 -13.02
N SER A 776 0.67 -44.59 -12.06
CA SER A 776 0.50 -44.87 -10.63
C SER A 776 -0.82 -44.30 -10.13
N VAL A 777 -1.55 -45.06 -9.32
CA VAL A 777 -2.65 -44.54 -8.51
C VAL A 777 -2.33 -44.81 -7.05
N ASP A 778 -2.16 -43.72 -6.31
CA ASP A 778 -1.73 -43.62 -4.92
C ASP A 778 -2.75 -42.77 -4.14
N THR A 779 -2.58 -42.56 -2.83
CA THR A 779 -3.51 -41.84 -1.95
C THR A 779 -2.78 -41.22 -0.75
N ASP A 780 -3.18 -40.04 -0.29
CA ASP A 780 -2.74 -39.48 1.00
C ASP A 780 -3.47 -40.13 2.19
N GLY A 781 -3.20 -41.43 2.37
CA GLY A 781 -3.49 -42.24 3.56
C GLY A 781 -4.71 -43.15 3.49
N ALA A 782 -5.85 -42.72 2.94
CA ALA A 782 -7.10 -43.48 3.01
C ALA A 782 -7.27 -44.50 1.86
N GLU A 783 -6.70 -45.71 2.02
CA GLU A 783 -6.81 -46.80 1.04
C GLU A 783 -8.26 -47.27 0.76
N GLY A 784 -8.54 -47.69 -0.47
CA GLY A 784 -9.82 -48.27 -0.88
C GLY A 784 -9.95 -48.54 -2.38
N GLU A 785 -11.19 -48.70 -2.86
CA GLU A 785 -11.48 -48.88 -4.29
C GLU A 785 -11.72 -47.54 -5.01
N TYR A 786 -11.17 -47.43 -6.21
CA TYR A 786 -11.23 -46.25 -7.08
C TYR A 786 -11.61 -46.63 -8.52
N ALA A 787 -12.03 -45.64 -9.31
CA ALA A 787 -12.13 -45.76 -10.76
C ALA A 787 -10.84 -45.25 -11.39
N LEU A 788 -10.37 -45.88 -12.47
CA LEU A 788 -9.32 -45.35 -13.35
C LEU A 788 -9.86 -45.35 -14.78
N ASN A 789 -9.97 -44.16 -15.35
CA ASN A 789 -10.45 -43.90 -16.70
C ASN A 789 -9.26 -43.53 -17.60
N VAL A 790 -9.20 -44.10 -18.80
CA VAL A 790 -8.24 -43.70 -19.84
C VAL A 790 -9.01 -43.44 -21.13
N GLY A 791 -9.00 -42.20 -21.60
CA GLY A 791 -9.65 -41.71 -22.81
C GLY A 791 -8.65 -41.15 -23.80
N GLN A 792 -9.04 -40.99 -25.07
CA GLN A 792 -8.30 -40.18 -26.03
C GLN A 792 -8.98 -38.83 -26.16
N PHE A 793 -8.19 -37.76 -26.09
CA PHE A 793 -8.60 -36.39 -26.33
C PHE A 793 -8.11 -35.97 -27.72
N ASP A 794 -8.90 -35.21 -28.45
CA ASP A 794 -8.58 -34.80 -29.83
C ASP A 794 -7.72 -33.52 -29.89
N GLY A 795 -7.30 -33.00 -28.74
CA GLY A 795 -6.51 -31.78 -28.62
C GLY A 795 -7.30 -30.48 -28.81
N SER A 796 -8.62 -30.57 -29.04
CA SER A 796 -9.42 -29.38 -29.34
C SER A 796 -9.46 -28.41 -28.15
N GLY A 797 -9.01 -27.18 -28.38
CA GLY A 797 -8.94 -26.15 -27.34
C GLY A 797 -7.58 -25.98 -26.68
N THR A 798 -6.52 -26.63 -27.17
CA THR A 798 -5.13 -26.36 -26.73
C THR A 798 -4.40 -25.49 -27.75
N CYS A 799 -3.17 -25.06 -27.43
CA CYS A 799 -2.33 -24.28 -28.35
C CYS A 799 -1.98 -25.00 -29.66
N ASP A 800 -1.89 -26.34 -29.65
CA ASP A 800 -1.58 -27.14 -30.84
C ASP A 800 -2.81 -27.36 -31.73
N ALA A 801 -4.03 -27.24 -31.18
CA ALA A 801 -5.28 -27.26 -31.94
C ALA A 801 -6.36 -26.31 -31.35
N PRO A 802 -6.21 -24.98 -31.51
CA PRO A 802 -7.20 -24.02 -31.04
C PRO A 802 -8.55 -24.19 -31.73
N ILE A 803 -9.64 -23.91 -31.03
CA ILE A 803 -10.99 -23.97 -31.60
C ILE A 803 -11.18 -22.79 -32.54
N GLU A 804 -11.28 -23.07 -33.85
CA GLU A 804 -11.46 -22.04 -34.89
C GLU A 804 -12.85 -21.40 -34.79
N LEU A 805 -12.89 -20.09 -34.54
CA LEU A 805 -14.12 -19.30 -34.44
C LEU A 805 -14.52 -18.71 -35.79
N GLU A 806 -15.80 -18.90 -36.15
CA GLU A 806 -16.36 -18.36 -37.39
C GLU A 806 -16.41 -16.81 -37.35
N PRO A 807 -15.89 -16.09 -38.35
CA PRO A 807 -15.77 -14.62 -38.35
C PRO A 807 -17.10 -13.94 -38.73
N VAL A 808 -18.19 -14.28 -38.02
CA VAL A 808 -19.55 -13.80 -38.23
C VAL A 808 -20.05 -13.14 -36.95
N LEU A 809 -20.11 -11.81 -36.97
CA LEU A 809 -20.36 -10.98 -35.79
C LEU A 809 -21.81 -10.45 -35.74
N PRO A 810 -22.41 -10.29 -34.55
CA PRO A 810 -21.92 -10.76 -33.25
C PRO A 810 -21.83 -12.28 -33.18
N LEU A 811 -20.77 -12.77 -32.55
CA LEU A 811 -20.47 -14.18 -32.34
C LEU A 811 -20.75 -14.56 -30.87
N THR A 812 -21.30 -15.76 -30.66
CA THR A 812 -21.33 -16.42 -29.36
C THR A 812 -20.77 -17.83 -29.52
N ALA A 813 -19.77 -18.18 -28.71
CA ALA A 813 -19.27 -19.53 -28.52
C ALA A 813 -19.56 -20.00 -27.09
N THR A 814 -19.65 -21.31 -26.86
CA THR A 814 -19.89 -21.86 -25.51
C THR A 814 -19.12 -23.15 -25.34
N GLY A 815 -18.46 -23.33 -24.21
CA GLY A 815 -17.68 -24.53 -23.91
C GLY A 815 -17.61 -24.78 -22.41
N THR A 816 -16.59 -25.52 -21.98
CA THR A 816 -16.32 -25.76 -20.56
C THR A 816 -14.81 -25.86 -20.36
N THR A 817 -14.28 -25.19 -19.34
CA THR A 817 -12.86 -25.29 -18.94
C THR A 817 -12.59 -26.55 -18.12
N THR A 818 -13.55 -26.97 -17.29
CA THR A 818 -13.44 -28.14 -16.42
C THR A 818 -12.85 -29.39 -17.10
N GLY A 819 -11.62 -29.73 -16.73
CA GLY A 819 -10.89 -30.90 -17.22
C GLY A 819 -10.21 -30.72 -18.59
N SER A 820 -9.94 -29.47 -18.98
CA SER A 820 -8.99 -29.08 -20.04
C SER A 820 -7.55 -29.03 -19.49
N LEU A 821 -6.59 -28.49 -20.25
CA LEU A 821 -5.22 -28.27 -19.77
C LEU A 821 -5.14 -26.99 -18.94
N ASP A 822 -4.27 -26.98 -17.94
CA ASP A 822 -3.61 -25.76 -17.43
C ASP A 822 -2.21 -25.74 -18.07
N ALA A 823 -2.07 -24.92 -19.11
CA ALA A 823 -0.86 -24.78 -19.90
C ALA A 823 -0.63 -23.35 -20.42
N LYS A 824 -1.58 -22.41 -20.26
CA LYS A 824 -1.49 -21.00 -20.68
C LYS A 824 -2.12 -20.05 -19.66
N SER A 825 -1.30 -19.63 -18.72
CA SER A 825 -1.58 -18.45 -17.89
C SER A 825 -1.51 -17.13 -18.67
N ALA A 826 -2.21 -16.12 -18.15
CA ALA A 826 -2.26 -14.77 -18.71
C ALA A 826 -1.69 -13.74 -17.72
N SER A 827 -1.41 -12.51 -18.17
CA SER A 827 -0.79 -11.49 -17.29
C SER A 827 -1.70 -11.02 -16.14
N CYS A 828 -3.01 -11.22 -16.26
CA CYS A 828 -4.02 -10.85 -15.29
C CYS A 828 -4.60 -12.02 -14.46
N GLY A 829 -4.14 -13.26 -14.65
CA GLY A 829 -4.64 -14.41 -13.88
C GLY A 829 -4.43 -15.77 -14.57
N GLY A 830 -5.14 -16.80 -14.11
CA GLY A 830 -5.15 -18.10 -14.78
C GLY A 830 -3.86 -18.93 -14.61
N SER A 831 -3.11 -18.77 -13.53
CA SER A 831 -1.84 -19.49 -13.33
C SER A 831 -1.96 -20.93 -12.81
N SER A 832 -3.18 -21.35 -12.49
CA SER A 832 -3.47 -22.64 -11.85
C SER A 832 -4.85 -23.22 -12.25
N ALA A 833 -5.50 -22.63 -13.25
CA ALA A 833 -6.83 -22.99 -13.72
C ALA A 833 -6.73 -23.58 -15.15
N PRO A 834 -7.67 -24.46 -15.56
CA PRO A 834 -7.61 -25.08 -16.88
C PRO A 834 -8.20 -24.16 -17.95
N GLU A 835 -7.44 -23.80 -18.98
CA GLU A 835 -7.88 -22.95 -20.07
C GLU A 835 -8.59 -23.69 -21.25
N VAL A 836 -9.33 -22.95 -22.06
CA VAL A 836 -9.75 -23.34 -23.42
C VAL A 836 -9.41 -22.26 -24.43
N ILE A 837 -8.69 -22.67 -25.47
CA ILE A 837 -8.04 -21.79 -26.43
C ILE A 837 -8.79 -21.77 -27.77
N HIS A 838 -9.15 -20.56 -28.20
CA HIS A 838 -9.81 -20.29 -29.46
C HIS A 838 -8.88 -19.55 -30.43
N SER A 839 -9.10 -19.70 -31.74
CA SER A 839 -8.48 -18.85 -32.75
C SER A 839 -9.54 -18.05 -33.50
N PHE A 840 -9.36 -16.74 -33.61
CA PHE A 840 -10.28 -15.82 -34.28
C PHE A 840 -9.53 -15.02 -35.35
N THR A 841 -10.15 -14.81 -36.52
CA THR A 841 -9.57 -13.98 -37.58
C THR A 841 -10.50 -12.80 -37.89
N ALA A 842 -10.04 -11.58 -37.62
CA ALA A 842 -10.80 -10.35 -37.73
C ALA A 842 -11.32 -10.12 -39.18
N PRO A 843 -12.64 -10.10 -39.44
CA PRO A 843 -13.18 -9.90 -40.79
C PRO A 843 -12.94 -8.49 -41.35
N GLU A 844 -12.86 -7.47 -40.48
CA GLU A 844 -12.56 -6.08 -40.85
C GLU A 844 -11.76 -5.33 -39.77
N THR A 845 -11.16 -4.18 -40.12
CA THR A 845 -10.38 -3.38 -39.16
C THR A 845 -11.32 -2.61 -38.23
N ALA A 846 -11.33 -2.95 -36.95
CA ALA A 846 -12.21 -2.38 -35.92
C ALA A 846 -11.63 -2.60 -34.51
N THR A 847 -12.24 -1.98 -33.49
CA THR A 847 -12.09 -2.44 -32.10
C THR A 847 -13.09 -3.57 -31.86
N TYR A 848 -12.60 -4.69 -31.36
CA TYR A 848 -13.37 -5.87 -31.03
C TYR A 848 -13.60 -5.92 -29.54
N HIS A 849 -14.87 -5.97 -29.16
CA HIS A 849 -15.32 -6.18 -27.78
C HIS A 849 -15.45 -7.68 -27.55
N ILE A 850 -14.85 -8.18 -26.47
CA ILE A 850 -14.81 -9.60 -26.13
C ILE A 850 -15.18 -9.75 -24.66
N ASP A 851 -16.20 -10.56 -24.37
CA ASP A 851 -16.68 -10.80 -23.00
C ASP A 851 -16.99 -12.28 -22.74
N THR A 852 -17.05 -12.65 -21.47
CA THR A 852 -17.44 -13.99 -21.01
C THR A 852 -18.77 -13.99 -20.23
N LEU A 853 -19.62 -12.99 -20.47
CA LEU A 853 -20.80 -12.70 -19.67
C LEU A 853 -21.85 -13.83 -19.78
N GLY A 854 -22.17 -14.45 -18.64
CA GLY A 854 -23.09 -15.60 -18.56
C GLY A 854 -22.41 -16.95 -18.36
N SER A 855 -21.08 -16.95 -18.18
CA SER A 855 -20.31 -18.08 -17.66
C SER A 855 -20.74 -18.45 -16.22
N GLU A 856 -20.46 -19.70 -15.80
CA GLU A 856 -20.92 -20.28 -14.53
C GLU A 856 -19.89 -20.18 -13.38
N TYR A 857 -18.72 -19.59 -13.63
CA TYR A 857 -17.56 -19.53 -12.73
C TYR A 857 -16.79 -18.21 -12.92
N ASP A 858 -15.80 -17.95 -12.08
CA ASP A 858 -14.91 -16.77 -12.14
C ASP A 858 -13.94 -16.90 -13.34
N THR A 859 -14.06 -16.04 -14.36
CA THR A 859 -13.34 -16.19 -15.64
C THR A 859 -12.19 -15.22 -15.82
N VAL A 860 -11.09 -15.69 -16.41
CA VAL A 860 -10.03 -14.83 -16.97
C VAL A 860 -10.07 -14.91 -18.49
N VAL A 861 -9.89 -13.78 -19.19
CA VAL A 861 -9.83 -13.76 -20.66
C VAL A 861 -8.62 -12.95 -21.15
N ALA A 862 -7.87 -13.53 -22.09
CA ALA A 862 -6.69 -12.91 -22.68
C ALA A 862 -6.65 -13.07 -24.20
N VAL A 863 -6.04 -12.11 -24.90
CA VAL A 863 -5.92 -12.12 -26.36
C VAL A 863 -4.45 -12.01 -26.76
N LEU A 864 -3.95 -12.94 -27.58
CA LEU A 864 -2.58 -12.95 -28.09
C LEU A 864 -2.52 -12.78 -29.62
N ASP A 865 -1.51 -12.09 -30.13
CA ASP A 865 -1.35 -11.86 -31.58
C ASP A 865 -0.83 -13.10 -32.33
N GLY A 866 -1.57 -13.56 -33.34
CA GLY A 866 -1.17 -14.67 -34.21
C GLY A 866 -1.39 -16.07 -33.63
N ASP A 867 -0.53 -16.48 -32.69
CA ASP A 867 -0.52 -17.82 -32.09
C ASP A 867 -0.20 -17.78 -30.57
N CYS A 868 -0.20 -18.93 -29.89
CA CYS A 868 0.06 -19.03 -28.44
C CYS A 868 1.45 -18.57 -27.98
N SER A 869 2.37 -18.23 -28.89
CA SER A 869 3.67 -17.63 -28.59
C SER A 869 3.74 -16.14 -28.94
N GLY A 870 2.59 -15.55 -29.31
CA GLY A 870 2.41 -14.14 -29.61
C GLY A 870 2.54 -13.20 -28.42
N GLU A 871 2.55 -11.91 -28.71
CA GLU A 871 2.43 -10.85 -27.71
C GLU A 871 0.98 -10.80 -27.20
N GLU A 872 0.80 -10.75 -25.88
CA GLU A 872 -0.51 -10.52 -25.26
C GLU A 872 -0.93 -9.07 -25.55
N LEU A 873 -2.06 -8.91 -26.24
CA LEU A 873 -2.60 -7.63 -26.68
C LEU A 873 -3.41 -6.95 -25.58
N ASP A 874 -4.16 -7.73 -24.80
CA ASP A 874 -4.98 -7.29 -23.67
C ASP A 874 -5.39 -8.51 -22.81
N CYS A 875 -5.71 -8.27 -21.54
CA CYS A 875 -6.10 -9.28 -20.55
C CYS A 875 -7.07 -8.66 -19.53
N ASN A 876 -8.10 -9.40 -19.11
CA ASN A 876 -8.93 -8.99 -17.97
C ASN A 876 -9.42 -10.20 -17.14
N ASP A 877 -9.51 -10.01 -15.83
CA ASP A 877 -10.05 -10.93 -14.83
C ASP A 877 -11.47 -10.54 -14.34
N ASP A 878 -11.85 -9.26 -14.36
CA ASP A 878 -13.17 -8.82 -13.84
C ASP A 878 -13.82 -7.71 -14.69
N SER A 879 -15.10 -7.81 -15.05
CA SER A 879 -15.80 -6.70 -15.75
C SER A 879 -16.00 -5.51 -14.80
N PRO A 880 -15.54 -4.29 -15.14
CA PRO A 880 -15.48 -3.17 -14.20
C PRO A 880 -16.84 -2.50 -13.86
N TRP A 881 -17.99 -3.09 -14.23
CA TRP A 881 -19.29 -2.42 -14.19
C TRP A 881 -20.44 -3.13 -13.47
N ASP A 882 -20.31 -4.39 -13.04
CA ASP A 882 -21.34 -5.14 -12.30
C ASP A 882 -20.70 -6.03 -11.20
N ASP A 883 -21.48 -6.50 -10.22
CA ASP A 883 -21.03 -7.47 -9.18
C ASP A 883 -20.88 -8.92 -9.78
N VAL A 884 -20.26 -9.06 -10.95
CA VAL A 884 -20.22 -10.30 -11.74
C VAL A 884 -18.78 -10.64 -12.13
N VAL A 885 -18.33 -11.80 -11.64
CA VAL A 885 -17.00 -12.41 -11.86
C VAL A 885 -16.80 -12.94 -13.28
N THR A 886 -17.11 -12.13 -14.29
CA THR A 886 -16.89 -12.48 -15.69
C THR A 886 -16.17 -11.36 -16.40
N SER A 887 -15.07 -11.71 -17.07
CA SER A 887 -14.15 -10.77 -17.71
C SER A 887 -14.64 -10.23 -19.07
N GLU A 888 -14.14 -9.04 -19.39
CA GLU A 888 -14.52 -8.22 -20.55
C GLU A 888 -13.33 -7.33 -20.98
N LEU A 889 -12.96 -7.32 -22.27
CA LEU A 889 -11.85 -6.51 -22.79
C LEU A 889 -12.13 -5.94 -24.20
N SER A 890 -11.23 -5.09 -24.73
CA SER A 890 -11.44 -4.44 -26.03
C SER A 890 -10.17 -4.20 -26.83
N VAL A 891 -9.96 -5.00 -27.88
CA VAL A 891 -8.73 -5.04 -28.68
C VAL A 891 -8.88 -4.45 -30.10
N PRO A 892 -8.00 -3.55 -30.54
CA PRO A 892 -8.00 -3.03 -31.91
C PRO A 892 -7.30 -4.01 -32.87
N LEU A 893 -8.03 -4.58 -33.83
CA LEU A 893 -7.51 -5.58 -34.79
C LEU A 893 -7.57 -5.10 -36.24
N GLU A 894 -6.62 -5.52 -37.07
CA GLU A 894 -6.62 -5.28 -38.52
C GLU A 894 -7.39 -6.37 -39.31
N ALA A 895 -7.99 -6.00 -40.44
CA ALA A 895 -8.70 -6.92 -41.32
C ALA A 895 -7.80 -8.08 -41.81
N GLY A 896 -8.11 -9.30 -41.39
CA GLY A 896 -7.35 -10.52 -41.68
C GLY A 896 -6.22 -10.83 -40.69
N GLN A 897 -6.12 -10.08 -39.59
CA GLN A 897 -5.29 -10.45 -38.43
C GLN A 897 -5.94 -11.64 -37.72
N THR A 898 -5.13 -12.64 -37.38
CA THR A 898 -5.54 -13.79 -36.56
C THR A 898 -5.04 -13.55 -35.15
N VAL A 899 -5.87 -13.83 -34.15
CA VAL A 899 -5.55 -13.76 -32.73
C VAL A 899 -5.96 -15.06 -32.04
N ILE A 900 -5.29 -15.36 -30.93
CA ILE A 900 -5.71 -16.39 -29.99
C ILE A 900 -6.51 -15.74 -28.88
N ILE A 901 -7.63 -16.35 -28.49
CA ILE A 901 -8.43 -15.95 -27.32
C ILE A 901 -8.35 -17.11 -26.33
N VAL A 902 -7.77 -16.85 -25.16
CA VAL A 902 -7.70 -17.79 -24.05
C VAL A 902 -8.88 -17.49 -23.12
N VAL A 903 -9.70 -18.50 -22.84
CA VAL A 903 -10.78 -18.44 -21.84
C VAL A 903 -10.41 -19.38 -20.71
N ASP A 904 -10.19 -18.82 -19.53
CA ASP A 904 -9.62 -19.49 -18.37
C ASP A 904 -10.45 -19.17 -17.11
N GLY A 905 -9.96 -19.52 -15.92
CA GLY A 905 -10.55 -19.17 -14.63
C GLY A 905 -9.60 -18.46 -13.67
N TYR A 906 -10.15 -17.81 -12.66
CA TYR A 906 -9.35 -17.23 -11.57
C TYR A 906 -8.99 -18.31 -10.52
N ASP A 907 -7.78 -18.24 -9.96
CA ASP A 907 -7.18 -19.26 -9.07
C ASP A 907 -7.29 -20.71 -9.60
N LEU A 908 -8.30 -21.47 -9.18
CA LEU A 908 -8.57 -22.88 -9.53
C LEU A 908 -9.97 -23.07 -10.15
N ASP A 909 -10.72 -21.99 -10.36
CA ASP A 909 -12.12 -22.07 -10.77
C ASP A 909 -12.24 -22.56 -12.22
N SER A 910 -13.22 -23.43 -12.48
CA SER A 910 -13.52 -23.90 -13.82
C SER A 910 -14.98 -24.29 -13.96
N GLY A 911 -15.51 -24.18 -15.16
CA GLY A 911 -16.92 -24.47 -15.41
C GLY A 911 -17.32 -24.26 -16.86
N ARG A 912 -18.62 -24.07 -17.08
CA ARG A 912 -19.17 -23.73 -18.38
C ARG A 912 -18.98 -22.24 -18.67
N TYR A 913 -18.45 -21.89 -19.83
CA TYR A 913 -18.35 -20.50 -20.30
C TYR A 913 -19.28 -20.19 -21.48
N GLU A 914 -19.63 -18.90 -21.62
CA GLU A 914 -20.17 -18.31 -22.85
C GLU A 914 -19.24 -17.16 -23.27
N LEU A 915 -18.62 -17.28 -24.44
CA LEU A 915 -17.68 -16.29 -25.01
C LEU A 915 -18.38 -15.49 -26.11
N HIS A 916 -18.35 -14.17 -26.00
CA HIS A 916 -18.90 -13.23 -26.96
C HIS A 916 -17.79 -12.47 -27.70
N VAL A 917 -18.02 -12.20 -28.99
CA VAL A 917 -17.17 -11.30 -29.79
C VAL A 917 -18.06 -10.43 -30.67
N ASP A 918 -17.95 -9.11 -30.53
CA ASP A 918 -18.65 -8.12 -31.37
C ASP A 918 -17.72 -6.94 -31.73
N ILE A 919 -18.18 -6.01 -32.57
CA ILE A 919 -17.48 -4.77 -32.90
C ILE A 919 -18.06 -3.62 -32.08
N GLU A 920 -17.20 -2.79 -31.47
CA GLU A 920 -17.66 -1.57 -30.79
C GLU A 920 -18.37 -0.61 -31.78
N PRO A 921 -19.56 -0.04 -31.42
CA PRO A 921 -20.47 0.67 -32.33
C PRO A 921 -20.13 2.15 -32.65
#